data_AF-A0A957Y0W1-F1
#
_entry.id   AF-A0A957Y0W1-F1
#
_cell.length_a   1.000
_cell.length_b   1.000
_cell.length_c   1.000
_cell.angle_alpha   90.00
_cell.angle_beta   90.00
_cell.angle_gamma   90.00
#
_symmetry.space_group_name_H-M   'P 1'
#
loop_
_entity.id
_entity.type
_entity.pdbx_description
1 polymer ?
#
loop_
_entity_poly.entity_id
_entity_poly.type
_entity_poly.pdbx_seq_one_letter_code
_entity_poly.pdbx_strand_id
1 'polypeptide(L)'
;MINRFFSWFRSIPRWLAWVLGLAVFAFVIGFAVVASATAWEYTNSPEFCGTTCHTMPPEYTAYQVSPHARVACVDCHLGQDSFRQAVPAKAKEITHVTNALFNTYDPPIYVKNLKPARDTCEKCHNPDKFSFDTFEQFSRFLTDETNSEERYYMTFKTGGGKEEQGLGKGIHWHIDSEVYFYTDDPLKQTIPYVKSVAKDGTVTEYFDSEAGLPPDFGEVNAAELKRMDCIDCHNRISHNFRSPNDSMDVALNTGQIDKDMPYIKAKGAGLLSAPYATVEEAHDAVDRLDEFYSQNYPAYYAANQDKVAKAIDQIKTMFDETVFPDMSVGWQTHPNNVGHKDFPGCFRCHDGKHTTETGETIRLECNVCHSIPEIVKPGQQPPVINLDTSNEPESHKNSNWLAQHRYVFDESCAECHDVSNPGGTDNSSFCSNAACHATEWKFVGLNAPSISNLVAPPKVPGSGTPEVIPHPIGPNTDCKICHGPEGVHPFPDGHESFDVTMCTQCHQVTGTIEPSAGVAEPGDAVEPTPKSVEAGATETPAPAGGPPAIPHSLDGRDNCLACHATGGIKPYPADHEGRTVDQCQMCHQPASDAAPAATEAPASATSVATAVQEATPEPTATTAAQESTGIPGVPHPLEGRDDCVLCHGENGVKPFPADHTGRTSDMCLQCHLPVASGDTSSGDTSSGDDGAAAASAPEIPHDITGQENQCLTCHYTGSVKPFPSNHEGYSNEMCLSCHQPGS
;
A
#
# COMPACT_ATOMS: atom_id res chain seq x y z
N MET A 1 50.96 10.76 67.40
CA MET A 1 50.98 11.56 66.14
C MET A 1 49.99 12.72 66.19
N ILE A 2 48.73 12.50 66.60
CA ILE A 2 47.65 13.51 66.72
C ILE A 2 48.10 14.87 67.33
N ASN A 3 48.79 14.89 68.47
CA ASN A 3 49.22 16.18 69.06
C ASN A 3 50.22 16.97 68.20
N ARG A 4 51.03 16.32 67.35
CA ARG A 4 51.94 17.02 66.42
C ARG A 4 51.14 17.64 65.26
N PHE A 5 50.13 16.93 64.75
CA PHE A 5 49.20 17.43 63.73
C PHE A 5 48.46 18.69 64.17
N PHE A 6 47.90 18.70 65.40
CA PHE A 6 47.26 19.89 65.96
C PHE A 6 48.23 21.03 66.33
N SER A 7 49.48 20.74 66.67
CA SER A 7 50.51 21.77 66.88
C SER A 7 50.92 22.45 65.57
N TRP A 8 50.98 21.70 64.47
CA TRP A 8 51.28 22.22 63.14
C TRP A 8 50.20 23.20 62.66
N PHE A 9 48.91 22.83 62.81
CA PHE A 9 47.78 23.73 62.53
C PHE A 9 47.83 25.05 63.33
N ARG A 10 48.30 25.02 64.59
CA ARG A 10 48.50 26.23 65.41
C ARG A 10 49.66 27.12 64.94
N SER A 11 50.59 26.58 64.14
CA SER A 11 51.76 27.32 63.62
C SER A 11 51.52 27.98 62.26
N ILE A 12 50.41 27.68 61.58
CA ILE A 12 50.04 28.29 60.30
C ILE A 12 49.65 29.76 60.54
N PRO A 13 50.25 30.73 59.84
CA PRO A 13 49.81 32.13 59.89
C PRO A 13 48.33 32.25 59.54
N ARG A 14 47.56 33.07 60.27
CA ARG A 14 46.11 33.17 60.08
C ARG A 14 45.71 33.40 58.61
N TRP A 15 46.44 34.23 57.88
CA TRP A 15 46.20 34.48 56.44
C TRP A 15 46.35 33.20 55.59
N LEU A 16 47.34 32.35 55.87
CA LEU A 16 47.57 31.11 55.14
C LEU A 16 46.51 30.05 55.51
N ALA A 17 46.05 30.04 56.76
CA ALA A 17 44.92 29.20 57.17
C ALA A 17 43.61 29.61 56.47
N TRP A 18 43.36 30.92 56.30
CA TRP A 18 42.24 31.43 55.50
C TRP A 18 42.38 31.08 54.02
N VAL A 19 43.56 31.23 53.42
CA VAL A 19 43.80 30.85 52.01
C VAL A 19 43.60 29.35 51.78
N LEU A 20 44.13 28.49 52.66
CA LEU A 20 43.92 27.04 52.58
C LEU A 20 42.46 26.66 52.81
N GLY A 21 41.76 27.31 53.76
CA GLY A 21 40.33 27.11 53.99
C GLY A 21 39.48 27.50 52.78
N LEU A 22 39.78 28.64 52.15
CA LEU A 22 39.12 29.10 50.92
C LEU A 22 39.43 28.18 49.73
N ALA A 23 40.66 27.68 49.60
CA ALA A 23 41.03 26.74 48.55
C ALA A 23 40.30 25.39 48.70
N VAL A 24 40.21 24.84 49.92
CA VAL A 24 39.43 23.63 50.20
C VAL A 24 37.94 23.87 49.97
N PHE A 25 37.39 25.00 50.40
CA PHE A 25 35.99 25.35 50.13
C PHE A 25 35.70 25.47 48.63
N ALA A 26 36.55 26.18 47.87
CA ALA A 26 36.43 26.30 46.42
C ALA A 26 36.55 24.94 45.71
N PHE A 27 37.45 24.06 46.18
CA PHE A 27 37.56 22.70 45.67
C PHE A 27 36.31 21.86 45.95
N VAL A 28 35.77 21.90 47.18
CA VAL A 28 34.55 21.16 47.54
C VAL A 28 33.33 21.66 46.77
N ILE A 29 33.17 22.98 46.63
CA ILE A 29 32.09 23.56 45.82
C ILE A 29 32.27 23.24 44.33
N GLY A 30 33.49 23.36 43.78
CA GLY A 30 33.77 23.00 42.39
C GLY A 30 33.50 21.53 42.10
N PHE A 31 33.94 20.63 42.99
CA PHE A 31 33.64 19.20 42.91
C PHE A 31 32.14 18.93 43.00
N ALA A 32 31.43 19.57 43.93
CA ALA A 32 29.97 19.42 44.07
C ALA A 32 29.23 19.89 42.80
N VAL A 33 29.62 21.02 42.22
CA VAL A 33 29.03 21.53 40.97
C VAL A 33 29.27 20.56 39.81
N VAL A 34 30.51 20.06 39.65
CA VAL A 34 30.83 19.07 38.59
C VAL A 34 30.05 17.77 38.82
N ALA A 35 30.05 17.23 40.04
CA ALA A 35 29.34 16.00 40.37
C ALA A 35 27.81 16.14 40.16
N SER A 36 27.22 17.28 40.53
CA SER A 36 25.80 17.57 40.28
C SER A 36 25.49 17.73 38.79
N ALA A 37 26.37 18.36 38.01
CA ALA A 37 26.21 18.46 36.56
C ALA A 37 26.31 17.07 35.89
N THR A 38 27.32 16.28 36.21
CA THR A 38 27.45 14.90 35.68
C THR A 38 26.27 14.01 36.08
N ALA A 39 25.77 14.12 37.32
CA ALA A 39 24.58 13.39 37.76
C ALA A 39 23.30 13.87 37.04
N TRP A 40 23.18 15.17 36.75
CA TRP A 40 22.07 15.73 35.98
C TRP A 40 22.05 15.19 34.55
N GLU A 41 23.18 15.28 33.82
CA GLU A 41 23.32 14.73 32.47
C GLU A 41 23.06 13.22 32.44
N TYR A 42 23.73 12.44 33.32
CA TYR A 42 23.53 10.99 33.36
C TYR A 42 22.08 10.63 33.64
N THR A 43 21.42 11.24 34.64
CA THR A 43 20.02 10.90 34.93
C THR A 43 19.01 11.42 33.89
N ASN A 44 19.44 12.20 32.90
CA ASN A 44 18.63 12.62 31.74
C ASN A 44 18.88 11.75 30.50
N SER A 45 19.91 10.89 30.53
CA SER A 45 20.33 10.09 29.38
C SER A 45 19.38 8.92 29.07
N PRO A 46 19.24 8.51 27.79
CA PRO A 46 18.54 7.28 27.42
C PRO A 46 19.10 6.04 28.13
N GLU A 47 20.42 5.97 28.36
CA GLU A 47 21.07 4.85 29.03
C GLU A 47 20.58 4.70 30.47
N PHE A 48 20.49 5.80 31.23
CA PHE A 48 19.95 5.77 32.59
C PHE A 48 18.50 5.28 32.61
N CYS A 49 17.65 5.85 31.76
CA CYS A 49 16.24 5.47 31.69
C CYS A 49 16.06 4.01 31.27
N GLY A 50 16.72 3.59 30.19
CA GLY A 50 16.51 2.28 29.56
C GLY A 50 17.18 1.10 30.25
N THR A 51 18.32 1.31 30.93
CA THR A 51 19.14 0.20 31.46
C THR A 51 19.15 0.08 32.99
N THR A 52 18.68 1.09 33.73
CA THR A 52 18.71 1.06 35.22
C THR A 52 17.51 0.32 35.82
N CYS A 53 16.37 0.29 35.13
CA CYS A 53 15.10 -0.25 35.64
C CYS A 53 14.61 -1.40 34.76
N HIS A 54 14.27 -2.55 35.36
CA HIS A 54 13.75 -3.72 34.62
C HIS A 54 12.38 -3.50 33.96
N THR A 55 11.69 -2.40 34.27
CA THR A 55 10.40 -2.02 33.66
C THR A 55 10.54 -1.30 32.32
N MET A 56 11.75 -0.85 31.97
CA MET A 56 12.02 0.00 30.81
C MET A 56 12.51 -0.72 29.53
N PRO A 57 12.86 -2.03 29.48
CA PRO A 57 13.21 -2.71 28.23
C PRO A 57 12.20 -2.52 27.08
N PRO A 58 10.86 -2.59 27.28
CA PRO A 58 9.92 -2.43 26.16
C PRO A 58 10.10 -1.08 25.46
N GLU A 59 10.06 0.00 26.23
CA GLU A 59 10.15 1.37 25.70
C GLU A 59 11.56 1.68 25.16
N TYR A 60 12.60 1.12 25.78
CA TYR A 60 13.99 1.35 25.38
C TYR A 60 14.40 0.60 24.11
N THR A 61 13.99 -0.66 23.96
CA THR A 61 14.23 -1.43 22.73
C THR A 61 13.50 -0.78 21.55
N ALA A 62 12.22 -0.42 21.72
CA ALA A 62 11.47 0.29 20.68
C ALA A 62 12.06 1.68 20.36
N TYR A 63 12.63 2.38 21.36
CA TYR A 63 13.34 3.66 21.17
C TYR A 63 14.58 3.53 20.29
N GLN A 64 15.41 2.50 20.48
CA GLN A 64 16.68 2.33 19.77
C GLN A 64 16.52 2.20 18.24
N VAL A 65 15.39 1.69 17.77
CA VAL A 65 15.06 1.52 16.34
C VAL A 65 14.12 2.60 15.80
N SER A 66 13.76 3.59 16.62
CA SER A 66 12.84 4.67 16.24
C SER A 66 13.54 5.82 15.48
N PRO A 67 12.78 6.68 14.75
CA PRO A 67 13.32 7.93 14.18
C PRO A 67 13.91 8.89 15.23
N HIS A 68 13.62 8.67 16.53
CA HIS A 68 14.04 9.50 17.65
C HIS A 68 15.12 8.85 18.52
N ALA A 69 15.75 7.76 18.08
CA ALA A 69 16.82 7.02 18.78
C ALA A 69 18.09 7.83 19.17
N ARG A 70 18.10 9.15 18.92
CA ARG A 70 19.18 10.10 19.28
C ARG A 70 18.66 11.36 19.99
N VAL A 71 17.38 11.40 20.35
CA VAL A 71 16.75 12.46 21.17
C VAL A 71 16.69 11.94 22.61
N ALA A 72 16.99 12.77 23.61
CA ALA A 72 16.98 12.29 25.00
C ALA A 72 15.54 12.03 25.45
N CYS A 73 15.30 10.97 26.24
CA CYS A 73 13.95 10.64 26.72
C CYS A 73 13.30 11.85 27.44
N VAL A 74 14.08 12.65 28.14
CA VAL A 74 13.60 13.84 28.86
C VAL A 74 13.11 14.97 27.94
N ASP A 75 13.59 15.08 26.70
CA ASP A 75 13.13 16.11 25.77
C ASP A 75 11.64 15.94 25.41
N CYS A 76 11.15 14.70 25.45
CA CYS A 76 9.74 14.35 25.30
C CYS A 76 9.02 14.23 26.65
N HIS A 77 9.58 13.49 27.62
CA HIS A 77 8.87 13.16 28.87
C HIS A 77 8.90 14.27 29.93
N LEU A 78 9.90 15.16 29.93
CA LEU A 78 9.94 16.36 30.78
C LEU A 78 9.75 17.65 29.96
N GLY A 79 10.00 17.62 28.65
CA GLY A 79 10.02 18.77 27.76
C GLY A 79 11.34 19.53 27.82
N GLN A 80 11.60 20.37 26.80
CA GLN A 80 12.77 21.26 26.76
C GLN A 80 12.60 22.49 27.65
N ASP A 81 12.36 22.23 28.94
CA ASP A 81 12.12 23.21 29.99
C ASP A 81 13.41 23.89 30.47
N SER A 82 13.28 25.11 30.99
CA SER A 82 14.41 25.73 31.70
C SER A 82 14.74 24.93 32.97
N PHE A 83 16.00 24.95 33.39
CA PHE A 83 16.46 24.26 34.61
C PHE A 83 15.59 24.54 35.86
N ARG A 84 15.00 25.73 35.96
CA ARG A 84 14.11 26.13 37.07
C ARG A 84 12.77 25.38 37.07
N GLN A 85 12.31 24.89 35.93
CA GLN A 85 11.08 24.12 35.76
C GLN A 85 11.38 22.61 35.72
N ALA A 86 12.45 22.21 35.04
CA ALA A 86 12.88 20.81 34.91
C ALA A 86 13.21 20.16 36.28
N VAL A 87 13.91 20.87 37.18
CA VAL A 87 14.25 20.34 38.52
C VAL A 87 13.00 19.97 39.36
N PRO A 88 12.02 20.87 39.60
CA PRO A 88 10.82 20.51 40.36
C PRO A 88 9.88 19.55 39.61
N ALA A 89 9.91 19.50 38.28
CA ALA A 89 9.21 18.45 37.53
C ALA A 89 9.84 17.08 37.82
N LYS A 90 11.15 16.92 37.56
CA LYS A 90 11.90 15.69 37.81
C LYS A 90 11.85 15.21 39.27
N ALA A 91 11.78 16.14 40.22
CA ALA A 91 11.63 15.82 41.63
C ALA A 91 10.25 15.22 42.00
N LYS A 92 9.18 15.48 41.22
CA LYS A 92 7.87 14.83 41.39
C LYS A 92 7.89 13.40 40.87
N GLU A 93 8.60 13.17 39.76
CA GLU A 93 8.76 11.85 39.12
C GLU A 93 9.60 10.84 39.95
N ILE A 94 10.06 11.23 41.15
CA ILE A 94 10.70 10.30 42.10
C ILE A 94 9.76 9.16 42.55
N THR A 95 8.44 9.34 42.35
CA THR A 95 7.42 8.29 42.46
C THR A 95 7.73 7.06 41.60
N HIS A 96 8.32 7.23 40.41
CA HIS A 96 8.73 6.09 39.58
C HIS A 96 9.84 5.27 40.26
N VAL A 97 10.79 5.92 40.92
CA VAL A 97 11.86 5.25 41.68
C VAL A 97 11.28 4.51 42.89
N THR A 98 10.32 5.11 43.63
CA THR A 98 9.67 4.40 44.74
C THR A 98 8.82 3.22 44.25
N ASN A 99 8.09 3.38 43.14
CA ASN A 99 7.26 2.32 42.59
C ASN A 99 8.09 1.13 42.10
N ALA A 100 9.22 1.39 41.44
CA ALA A 100 10.16 0.34 41.03
C ALA A 100 10.81 -0.36 42.24
N LEU A 101 11.25 0.39 43.25
CA LEU A 101 11.88 -0.17 44.46
C LEU A 101 10.94 -1.02 45.32
N PHE A 102 9.65 -0.69 45.37
CA PHE A 102 8.65 -1.42 46.16
C PHE A 102 7.74 -2.33 45.32
N ASN A 103 7.95 -2.41 44.00
CA ASN A 103 7.11 -3.13 43.06
C ASN A 103 5.61 -2.77 43.16
N THR A 104 5.32 -1.47 43.29
CA THR A 104 3.95 -0.92 43.41
C THR A 104 3.50 -0.25 42.11
N TYR A 105 3.70 -0.94 40.99
CA TYR A 105 3.22 -0.57 39.66
C TYR A 105 2.49 -1.77 39.05
N ASP A 106 1.51 -1.49 38.20
CA ASP A 106 0.77 -2.51 37.47
C ASP A 106 1.26 -2.52 36.01
N PRO A 107 1.78 -3.65 35.50
CA PRO A 107 2.01 -3.82 34.06
C PRO A 107 0.67 -4.05 33.33
N PRO A 108 0.52 -3.59 32.08
CA PRO A 108 1.43 -2.73 31.32
C PRO A 108 1.37 -1.27 31.76
N ILE A 109 2.50 -0.57 31.62
CA ILE A 109 2.63 0.84 32.05
C ILE A 109 2.20 1.78 30.93
N TYR A 110 1.37 2.77 31.28
CA TYR A 110 0.93 3.84 30.38
C TYR A 110 1.41 5.20 30.89
N VAL A 111 1.78 6.09 29.98
CA VAL A 111 2.17 7.47 30.30
C VAL A 111 0.93 8.28 30.69
N LYS A 112 0.88 8.77 31.94
CA LYS A 112 -0.28 9.50 32.48
C LYS A 112 -0.12 11.03 32.50
N ASN A 113 1.13 11.52 32.52
CA ASN A 113 1.47 12.94 32.76
C ASN A 113 2.42 13.50 31.69
N LEU A 114 2.22 13.16 30.41
CA LEU A 114 3.02 13.73 29.33
C LEU A 114 2.70 15.22 29.17
N LYS A 115 3.71 16.03 28.82
CA LYS A 115 3.48 17.44 28.48
C LYS A 115 2.77 17.57 27.13
N PRO A 116 1.93 18.61 26.94
CA PRO A 116 1.30 18.89 25.65
C PRO A 116 2.33 19.10 24.54
N ALA A 117 2.00 18.72 23.31
CA ALA A 117 2.90 18.76 22.15
C ALA A 117 3.66 20.10 21.95
N ARG A 118 3.02 21.23 22.29
CA ARG A 118 3.62 22.59 22.24
C ARG A 118 4.87 22.80 23.08
N ASP A 119 5.04 22.01 24.14
CA ASP A 119 6.18 22.09 25.07
C ASP A 119 7.23 21.01 24.81
N THR A 120 6.95 20.08 23.89
CA THR A 120 7.78 18.92 23.55
C THR A 120 8.03 18.87 22.03
N CYS A 121 7.09 18.29 21.27
CA CYS A 121 7.17 18.08 19.83
C CYS A 121 7.43 19.38 19.05
N GLU A 122 6.69 20.45 19.35
CA GLU A 122 6.73 21.71 18.57
C GLU A 122 8.04 22.50 18.75
N LYS A 123 8.90 22.11 19.70
CA LYS A 123 10.26 22.67 19.83
C LYS A 123 11.18 22.25 18.67
N CYS A 124 10.87 21.11 18.03
CA CYS A 124 11.59 20.56 16.88
C CYS A 124 10.73 20.56 15.59
N HIS A 125 9.42 20.32 15.72
CA HIS A 125 8.47 20.18 14.60
C HIS A 125 7.54 21.40 14.52
N ASN A 126 7.85 22.37 13.66
CA ASN A 126 7.04 23.58 13.52
C ASN A 126 5.71 23.31 12.78
N PRO A 127 4.52 23.43 13.43
CA PRO A 127 3.23 23.18 12.79
C PRO A 127 2.83 24.26 11.77
N ASP A 128 3.37 25.48 11.89
CA ASP A 128 3.13 26.57 10.92
C ASP A 128 3.65 26.24 9.51
N LYS A 129 4.54 25.24 9.38
CA LYS A 129 5.14 24.84 8.12
C LYS A 129 4.21 23.86 7.38
N PHE A 130 3.76 24.24 6.19
CA PHE A 130 3.12 23.30 5.26
C PHE A 130 4.05 22.12 4.96
N SER A 131 3.52 20.91 5.10
CA SER A 131 4.18 19.68 4.67
C SER A 131 3.57 19.24 3.36
N PHE A 132 4.42 19.03 2.35
CA PHE A 132 3.96 18.47 1.08
C PHE A 132 3.43 17.05 1.26
N ASP A 133 2.58 16.64 0.33
CA ASP A 133 2.07 15.27 0.29
C ASP A 133 3.23 14.28 0.10
N THR A 134 3.15 13.16 0.82
CA THR A 134 4.23 12.16 0.87
C THR A 134 3.80 10.95 0.04
N PHE A 135 4.49 10.69 -1.06
CA PHE A 135 4.33 9.43 -1.80
C PHE A 135 5.05 8.29 -1.06
N GLU A 136 4.33 7.19 -0.84
CA GLU A 136 4.83 5.98 -0.19
C GLU A 136 4.59 4.75 -1.08
N GLN A 137 5.59 3.87 -1.11
CA GLN A 137 5.52 2.57 -1.74
C GLN A 137 5.92 1.51 -0.71
N PHE A 138 5.05 0.52 -0.49
CA PHE A 138 5.36 -0.60 0.42
C PHE A 138 4.86 -1.94 -0.12
N SER A 139 5.63 -2.99 0.15
CA SER A 139 5.23 -4.37 -0.17
C SER A 139 4.50 -5.00 1.01
N ARG A 140 3.46 -5.77 0.69
CA ARG A 140 2.75 -6.67 1.59
C ARG A 140 2.91 -8.09 1.07
N PHE A 141 2.99 -9.06 1.97
CA PHE A 141 3.09 -10.47 1.63
C PHE A 141 1.82 -11.18 2.14
N LEU A 142 1.14 -11.90 1.26
CA LEU A 142 -0.02 -12.71 1.60
C LEU A 142 0.40 -13.94 2.42
N THR A 143 -0.57 -14.56 3.10
CA THR A 143 -0.36 -15.73 3.98
C THR A 143 -0.47 -17.07 3.24
N ASP A 144 -0.34 -17.07 1.91
CA ASP A 144 -0.32 -18.27 1.06
C ASP A 144 1.05 -18.97 1.09
N GLU A 145 1.15 -20.10 0.39
CA GLU A 145 2.38 -20.90 0.37
C GLU A 145 3.57 -20.13 -0.22
N THR A 146 3.34 -19.32 -1.25
CA THR A 146 4.40 -18.60 -1.96
C THR A 146 4.73 -17.24 -1.35
N ASN A 147 4.03 -16.85 -0.28
CA ASN A 147 4.06 -15.51 0.30
C ASN A 147 3.90 -14.44 -0.81
N SER A 148 2.80 -14.53 -1.57
CA SER A 148 2.55 -13.69 -2.74
C SER A 148 2.71 -12.21 -2.39
N GLU A 149 3.61 -11.52 -3.09
CA GLU A 149 3.85 -10.09 -2.89
C GLU A 149 2.73 -9.26 -3.53
N GLU A 150 2.30 -8.21 -2.85
CA GLU A 150 1.47 -7.14 -3.38
C GLU A 150 2.12 -5.80 -3.06
N ARG A 151 2.38 -4.97 -4.08
CA ARG A 151 3.00 -3.65 -3.92
C ARG A 151 1.92 -2.58 -3.92
N TYR A 152 1.85 -1.83 -2.84
CA TYR A 152 0.90 -0.75 -2.61
C TYR A 152 1.57 0.58 -2.93
N TYR A 153 0.84 1.43 -3.65
CA TYR A 153 1.26 2.78 -4.03
C TYR A 153 0.20 3.76 -3.53
N MET A 154 0.60 4.77 -2.75
CA MET A 154 -0.32 5.82 -2.29
C MET A 154 0.40 7.12 -1.97
N THR A 155 -0.34 8.23 -2.04
CA THR A 155 0.12 9.56 -1.65
C THR A 155 -0.63 10.02 -0.41
N PHE A 156 0.07 10.19 0.71
CA PHE A 156 -0.48 10.71 1.96
C PHE A 156 -0.60 12.23 1.92
N LYS A 157 -1.81 12.74 2.16
CA LYS A 157 -2.14 14.17 2.18
C LYS A 157 -1.73 14.79 3.50
N THR A 158 -0.44 14.98 3.67
CA THR A 158 0.18 15.37 4.95
C THR A 158 -0.23 16.79 5.33
N GLY A 159 -0.10 17.74 4.40
CA GLY A 159 -0.63 19.10 4.50
C GLY A 159 -0.17 19.88 5.75
N GLY A 160 -1.12 20.57 6.40
CA GLY A 160 -0.89 21.44 7.56
C GLY A 160 -0.60 22.90 7.18
N GLY A 161 0.14 23.63 8.03
CA GLY A 161 0.40 25.05 7.81
C GLY A 161 -0.86 25.92 7.83
N LYS A 162 -0.67 27.23 7.58
CA LYS A 162 -1.69 28.25 7.87
C LYS A 162 -2.81 28.34 6.84
N GLU A 163 -4.04 28.19 7.30
CA GLU A 163 -5.24 28.40 6.48
C GLU A 163 -5.28 29.79 5.80
N GLU A 164 -4.75 30.85 6.43
CA GLU A 164 -4.68 32.21 5.86
C GLU A 164 -3.81 32.30 4.60
N GLN A 165 -2.99 31.28 4.34
CA GLN A 165 -2.17 31.13 3.14
C GLN A 165 -2.80 30.18 2.11
N GLY A 166 -4.01 29.68 2.38
CA GLY A 166 -4.69 28.64 1.60
C GLY A 166 -4.19 27.21 1.86
N LEU A 167 -3.34 27.03 2.88
CA LEU A 167 -2.53 25.82 3.08
C LEU A 167 -3.12 24.82 4.07
N GLY A 168 -3.93 25.27 5.04
CA GLY A 168 -4.56 24.44 6.07
C GLY A 168 -5.51 23.37 5.49
N LYS A 169 -4.93 22.23 5.10
CA LYS A 169 -5.57 21.07 4.46
C LYS A 169 -4.84 19.78 4.85
N GLY A 170 -5.39 18.63 4.49
CA GLY A 170 -4.78 17.32 4.76
C GLY A 170 -4.84 16.91 6.24
N ILE A 171 -4.16 15.83 6.60
CA ILE A 171 -4.24 15.20 7.93
C ILE A 171 -3.84 16.18 9.05
N HIS A 172 -2.82 17.03 8.82
CA HIS A 172 -2.37 18.03 9.81
C HIS A 172 -3.29 19.26 9.96
N TRP A 173 -4.41 19.36 9.22
CA TRP A 173 -5.41 20.42 9.42
C TRP A 173 -5.83 20.57 10.89
N HIS A 174 -5.96 19.45 11.61
CA HIS A 174 -6.32 19.36 13.02
C HIS A 174 -5.38 20.12 13.99
N ILE A 175 -4.17 20.50 13.55
CA ILE A 175 -3.18 21.18 14.39
C ILE A 175 -3.26 22.71 14.25
N ASP A 176 -3.47 23.23 13.03
CA ASP A 176 -3.75 24.66 12.76
C ASP A 176 -5.16 25.03 13.25
N SER A 177 -6.13 24.14 13.03
CA SER A 177 -7.54 24.35 13.38
C SER A 177 -7.84 24.10 14.86
N GLU A 178 -8.97 24.64 15.33
CA GLU A 178 -9.45 24.44 16.69
C GLU A 178 -10.41 23.25 16.78
N VAL A 179 -9.83 22.05 16.87
CA VAL A 179 -10.58 20.79 17.08
C VAL A 179 -10.48 20.37 18.55
N TYR A 180 -11.64 20.15 19.16
CA TYR A 180 -11.82 19.67 20.52
C TYR A 180 -12.60 18.35 20.51
N PHE A 181 -12.34 17.48 21.48
CA PHE A 181 -13.06 16.22 21.64
C PHE A 181 -13.26 15.87 23.12
N TYR A 182 -14.27 15.05 23.39
CA TYR A 182 -14.49 14.43 24.70
C TYR A 182 -14.13 12.94 24.63
N THR A 183 -13.63 12.39 25.73
CA THR A 183 -13.49 10.93 25.91
C THR A 183 -13.22 10.63 27.38
N ASP A 184 -13.91 9.63 27.93
CA ASP A 184 -13.67 9.01 29.23
C ASP A 184 -12.71 7.80 29.15
N ASP A 185 -12.44 7.29 27.94
CA ASP A 185 -11.45 6.25 27.69
C ASP A 185 -10.02 6.78 27.97
N PRO A 186 -9.27 6.16 28.90
CA PRO A 186 -7.90 6.57 29.21
C PRO A 186 -6.93 6.42 28.03
N LEU A 187 -7.22 5.54 27.06
CA LEU A 187 -6.42 5.34 25.85
C LEU A 187 -6.96 6.13 24.64
N LYS A 188 -8.05 6.89 24.83
CA LYS A 188 -8.68 7.77 23.83
C LYS A 188 -9.03 7.03 22.52
N GLN A 189 -9.48 5.78 22.58
CA GLN A 189 -9.90 4.98 21.43
C GLN A 189 -11.39 5.13 21.12
N THR A 190 -12.22 5.39 22.13
CA THR A 190 -13.62 5.81 21.94
C THR A 190 -13.73 7.32 22.12
N ILE A 191 -14.24 8.03 21.11
CA ILE A 191 -14.56 9.46 21.17
C ILE A 191 -16.04 9.57 20.80
N PRO A 192 -16.94 9.99 21.71
CA PRO A 192 -18.37 10.10 21.39
C PRO A 192 -18.82 11.52 20.99
N TYR A 193 -17.93 12.52 21.09
CA TYR A 193 -18.23 13.92 20.79
C TYR A 193 -16.98 14.66 20.29
N VAL A 194 -17.16 15.41 19.20
CA VAL A 194 -16.16 16.25 18.55
C VAL A 194 -16.74 17.64 18.29
N LYS A 195 -15.92 18.67 18.47
CA LYS A 195 -16.26 20.08 18.21
C LYS A 195 -15.15 20.73 17.42
N SER A 196 -15.47 21.26 16.24
CA SER A 196 -14.58 22.11 15.46
C SER A 196 -15.02 23.56 15.56
N VAL A 197 -14.04 24.46 15.68
CA VAL A 197 -14.24 25.91 15.61
C VAL A 197 -13.46 26.43 14.39
N ALA A 198 -14.18 26.99 13.42
CA ALA A 198 -13.59 27.61 12.24
C ALA A 198 -13.07 29.03 12.55
N LYS A 199 -12.20 29.56 11.69
CA LYS A 199 -11.52 30.87 11.94
C LYS A 199 -12.45 32.08 11.94
N ASP A 200 -13.65 31.97 11.36
CA ASP A 200 -14.71 32.98 11.45
C ASP A 200 -15.52 32.92 12.78
N GLY A 201 -15.24 31.93 13.62
CA GLY A 201 -15.94 31.65 14.87
C GLY A 201 -17.13 30.70 14.73
N THR A 202 -17.39 30.16 13.53
CA THR A 202 -18.42 29.14 13.32
C THR A 202 -18.05 27.88 14.10
N VAL A 203 -18.99 27.38 14.90
CA VAL A 203 -18.85 26.16 15.69
C VAL A 203 -19.68 25.06 15.02
N THR A 204 -19.07 23.89 14.84
CA THR A 204 -19.75 22.67 14.40
C THR A 204 -19.50 21.58 15.44
N GLU A 205 -20.58 20.94 15.88
CA GLU A 205 -20.56 19.88 16.89
C GLU A 205 -21.06 18.58 16.26
N TYR A 206 -20.31 17.51 16.48
CA TYR A 206 -20.58 16.17 15.97
C TYR A 206 -20.70 15.22 17.15
N PHE A 207 -21.77 14.43 17.14
CA PHE A 207 -22.09 13.45 18.17
C PHE A 207 -22.03 12.06 17.54
N ASP A 208 -21.40 11.09 18.19
CA ASP A 208 -21.59 9.69 17.83
C ASP A 208 -23.07 9.36 18.05
N SER A 209 -23.78 9.09 16.95
CA SER A 209 -25.22 8.79 16.94
C SER A 209 -25.63 7.60 17.82
N GLU A 210 -24.69 6.74 18.22
CA GLU A 210 -24.94 5.60 19.11
C GLU A 210 -24.61 5.89 20.59
N ALA A 211 -23.90 6.98 20.89
CA ALA A 211 -23.48 7.32 22.25
C ALA A 211 -24.59 7.90 23.13
N GLY A 212 -25.71 8.34 22.55
CA GLY A 212 -26.88 8.83 23.28
C GLY A 212 -26.65 10.12 24.08
N LEU A 213 -25.67 10.94 23.67
CA LEU A 213 -25.36 12.22 24.32
C LEU A 213 -26.49 13.25 24.12
N PRO A 214 -26.77 14.11 25.11
CA PRO A 214 -27.76 15.18 24.96
C PRO A 214 -27.22 16.32 24.08
N PRO A 215 -28.08 17.10 23.39
CA PRO A 215 -27.64 18.18 22.50
C PRO A 215 -26.80 19.28 23.20
N ASP A 216 -27.03 19.53 24.49
CA ASP A 216 -26.30 20.51 25.30
C ASP A 216 -24.98 19.96 25.91
N PHE A 217 -24.57 18.73 25.56
CA PHE A 217 -23.39 18.08 26.13
C PHE A 217 -22.12 18.93 26.01
N GLY A 218 -21.90 19.58 24.86
CA GLY A 218 -20.73 20.42 24.60
C GLY A 218 -20.67 21.69 25.45
N GLU A 219 -21.82 22.26 25.81
CA GLU A 219 -21.91 23.42 26.71
C GLU A 219 -21.68 22.99 28.16
N VAL A 220 -22.37 21.93 28.60
CA VAL A 220 -22.30 21.43 29.98
C VAL A 220 -20.91 20.92 30.35
N ASN A 221 -20.21 20.26 29.43
CA ASN A 221 -18.92 19.61 29.67
C ASN A 221 -17.73 20.38 29.06
N ALA A 222 -17.89 21.67 28.76
CA ALA A 222 -16.88 22.50 28.10
C ALA A 222 -15.49 22.49 28.78
N ALA A 223 -15.43 22.27 30.10
CA ALA A 223 -14.18 22.19 30.87
C ALA A 223 -13.44 20.84 30.75
N GLU A 224 -14.10 19.81 30.22
CA GLU A 224 -13.56 18.45 30.05
C GLU A 224 -13.10 18.16 28.61
N LEU A 225 -13.42 19.07 27.68
CA LEU A 225 -13.01 19.00 26.29
C LEU A 225 -11.48 19.14 26.14
N LYS A 226 -10.89 18.19 25.41
CA LYS A 226 -9.46 18.15 25.09
C LYS A 226 -9.27 18.75 23.70
N ARG A 227 -8.42 19.78 23.56
CA ARG A 227 -7.98 20.23 22.22
C ARG A 227 -7.06 19.16 21.64
N MET A 228 -7.28 18.78 20.38
CA MET A 228 -6.44 17.83 19.66
C MET A 228 -4.97 18.29 19.66
N ASP A 229 -4.05 17.36 19.91
CA ASP A 229 -2.61 17.60 19.79
C ASP A 229 -1.90 16.52 18.97
N CYS A 230 -0.60 16.72 18.70
CA CYS A 230 0.17 15.80 17.86
C CYS A 230 0.22 14.35 18.42
N ILE A 231 0.10 14.18 19.74
CA ILE A 231 0.23 12.87 20.41
C ILE A 231 -1.08 12.09 20.33
N ASP A 232 -2.22 12.77 20.14
CA ASP A 232 -3.51 12.09 19.89
C ASP A 232 -3.48 11.24 18.60
N CYS A 233 -2.70 11.65 17.59
CA CYS A 233 -2.48 10.92 16.34
C CYS A 233 -1.14 10.15 16.32
N HIS A 234 -0.06 10.76 16.81
CA HIS A 234 1.28 10.17 16.81
C HIS A 234 1.65 9.65 18.22
N ASN A 235 0.85 8.74 18.76
CA ASN A 235 1.00 8.26 20.14
C ASN A 235 2.15 7.24 20.36
N ARG A 236 2.78 6.76 19.29
CA ARG A 236 3.84 5.71 19.30
C ARG A 236 5.17 6.12 18.65
N ILE A 237 5.42 7.41 18.40
CA ILE A 237 6.57 7.94 17.63
C ILE A 237 7.92 7.28 17.95
N SER A 238 8.25 7.22 19.24
CA SER A 238 9.54 6.70 19.74
C SER A 238 9.42 5.28 20.29
N HIS A 239 8.22 4.70 20.34
CA HIS A 239 7.92 3.45 21.02
C HIS A 239 7.01 2.59 20.12
N ASN A 240 7.54 2.25 18.95
CA ASN A 240 6.79 1.61 17.88
C ASN A 240 6.87 0.09 17.95
N PHE A 241 5.97 -0.52 18.72
CA PHE A 241 5.73 -1.96 18.72
C PHE A 241 4.94 -2.35 17.45
N ARG A 242 5.66 -2.69 16.38
CA ARG A 242 5.09 -3.09 15.09
C ARG A 242 4.18 -4.32 15.23
N SER A 243 3.14 -4.41 14.40
CA SER A 243 2.32 -5.62 14.37
C SER A 243 3.09 -6.81 13.77
N PRO A 244 2.72 -8.06 14.12
CA PRO A 244 3.29 -9.29 13.56
C PRO A 244 3.29 -9.31 12.03
N ASN A 245 2.22 -8.81 11.40
CA ASN A 245 2.13 -8.73 9.95
C ASN A 245 3.12 -7.72 9.37
N ASP A 246 3.17 -6.49 9.90
CA ASP A 246 4.11 -5.45 9.46
C ASP A 246 5.57 -5.88 9.66
N SER A 247 5.87 -6.56 10.77
CA SER A 247 7.22 -7.06 11.09
C SER A 247 7.68 -8.10 10.07
N MET A 248 6.81 -9.06 9.72
CA MET A 248 7.09 -10.04 8.67
C MET A 248 7.16 -9.41 7.28
N ASP A 249 6.31 -8.42 6.95
CA ASP A 249 6.38 -7.72 5.66
C ASP A 249 7.73 -7.03 5.46
N VAL A 250 8.22 -6.31 6.48
CA VAL A 250 9.54 -5.68 6.46
C VAL A 250 10.66 -6.72 6.32
N ALA A 251 10.55 -7.86 7.02
CA ALA A 251 11.56 -8.92 7.00
C ALA A 251 11.75 -9.56 5.62
N LEU A 252 10.63 -9.84 4.95
CA LEU A 252 10.57 -10.47 3.63
C LEU A 252 11.00 -9.48 2.55
N ASN A 253 10.52 -8.23 2.63
CA ASN A 253 10.90 -7.16 1.70
C ASN A 253 12.41 -6.82 1.75
N THR A 254 13.01 -6.88 2.95
CA THR A 254 14.43 -6.54 3.14
C THR A 254 15.38 -7.74 3.04
N GLY A 255 14.87 -8.95 2.74
CA GLY A 255 15.68 -10.17 2.65
C GLY A 255 16.31 -10.61 3.98
N GLN A 256 15.78 -10.14 5.11
CA GLN A 256 16.14 -10.66 6.43
C GLN A 256 15.65 -12.11 6.56
N ILE A 257 14.42 -12.36 6.11
CA ILE A 257 13.85 -13.70 5.91
C ILE A 257 13.74 -13.97 4.40
N ASP A 258 14.00 -15.20 3.95
CA ASP A 258 13.83 -15.57 2.55
C ASP A 258 12.33 -15.69 2.22
N LYS A 259 11.85 -14.85 1.30
CA LYS A 259 10.45 -14.85 0.83
C LYS A 259 10.05 -16.12 0.07
N ASP A 260 11.01 -16.90 -0.41
CA ASP A 260 10.75 -18.17 -1.10
C ASP A 260 10.59 -19.34 -0.10
N MET A 261 10.65 -19.11 1.22
CA MET A 261 10.32 -20.11 2.25
C MET A 261 8.80 -20.37 2.31
N PRO A 262 8.33 -21.62 2.09
CA PRO A 262 6.90 -21.92 2.10
C PRO A 262 6.17 -21.48 3.37
N TYR A 263 5.07 -20.73 3.22
CA TYR A 263 4.21 -20.20 4.31
C TYR A 263 4.91 -19.38 5.41
N ILE A 264 6.14 -18.90 5.23
CA ILE A 264 6.88 -18.24 6.31
C ILE A 264 6.17 -16.98 6.84
N LYS A 265 5.48 -16.23 5.97
CA LYS A 265 4.65 -15.08 6.37
C LYS A 265 3.57 -15.49 7.37
N ALA A 266 2.80 -16.53 7.04
CA ALA A 266 1.73 -17.04 7.88
C ALA A 266 2.24 -17.61 9.21
N LYS A 267 3.34 -18.38 9.16
CA LYS A 267 3.95 -19.00 10.33
C LYS A 267 4.58 -17.98 11.27
N GLY A 268 5.39 -17.06 10.76
CA GLY A 268 6.05 -16.03 11.55
C GLY A 268 5.05 -15.05 12.17
N ALA A 269 4.07 -14.57 11.41
CA ALA A 269 3.02 -13.70 11.96
C ALA A 269 2.15 -14.42 13.00
N GLY A 270 1.86 -15.72 12.81
CA GLY A 270 1.15 -16.54 13.79
C GLY A 270 1.92 -16.72 15.10
N LEU A 271 3.22 -17.02 15.03
CA LEU A 271 4.11 -17.12 16.20
C LEU A 271 4.21 -15.79 16.96
N LEU A 272 4.49 -14.69 16.25
CA LEU A 272 4.57 -13.34 16.86
C LEU A 272 3.22 -12.83 17.42
N SER A 273 2.09 -13.43 17.03
CA SER A 273 0.76 -13.12 17.56
C SER A 273 0.33 -14.01 18.74
N ALA A 274 1.04 -15.11 19.00
CA ALA A 274 0.61 -16.09 19.98
C ALA A 274 0.90 -15.62 21.43
N PRO A 275 0.01 -15.94 22.39
CA PRO A 275 0.26 -15.65 23.80
C PRO A 275 1.28 -16.64 24.36
N TYR A 276 2.37 -16.12 24.94
CA TYR A 276 3.37 -16.89 25.68
C TYR A 276 3.53 -16.31 27.09
N ALA A 277 3.83 -17.17 28.07
CA ALA A 277 4.07 -16.73 29.44
C ALA A 277 5.50 -16.19 29.66
N THR A 278 6.45 -16.60 28.81
CA THR A 278 7.89 -16.24 28.91
C THR A 278 8.50 -16.08 27.52
N VAL A 279 9.66 -15.43 27.46
CA VAL A 279 10.44 -15.30 26.21
C VAL A 279 10.97 -16.66 25.77
N GLU A 280 11.41 -17.49 26.73
CA GLU A 280 11.90 -18.85 26.48
C GLU A 280 10.83 -19.75 25.84
N GLU A 281 9.58 -19.69 26.30
CA GLU A 281 8.46 -20.44 25.71
C GLU A 281 8.19 -20.00 24.26
N ALA A 282 8.29 -18.69 23.97
CA ALA A 282 8.16 -18.15 22.63
C ALA A 282 9.30 -18.64 21.73
N HIS A 283 10.55 -18.58 22.22
CA HIS A 283 11.73 -19.05 21.50
C HIS A 283 11.67 -20.55 21.19
N ASP A 284 11.26 -21.38 22.16
CA ASP A 284 11.00 -22.82 21.98
C ASP A 284 9.87 -23.09 20.97
N ALA A 285 8.90 -22.19 20.83
CA ALA A 285 7.84 -22.30 19.82
C ALA A 285 8.34 -21.91 18.42
N VAL A 286 9.21 -20.91 18.30
CA VAL A 286 9.84 -20.50 17.03
C VAL A 286 10.86 -21.57 16.55
N ASP A 287 11.63 -22.19 17.44
CA ASP A 287 12.58 -23.26 17.08
C ASP A 287 11.92 -24.46 16.41
N ARG A 288 10.65 -24.73 16.72
CA ARG A 288 9.85 -25.79 16.07
C ARG A 288 9.56 -25.54 14.59
N LEU A 289 9.93 -24.37 14.03
CA LEU A 289 9.98 -24.17 12.59
C LEU A 289 11.02 -25.08 11.90
N ASP A 290 12.15 -25.41 12.55
CA ASP A 290 13.15 -26.32 11.98
C ASP A 290 12.56 -27.72 11.74
N GLU A 291 11.89 -28.25 12.76
CA GLU A 291 11.15 -29.51 12.66
C GLU A 291 10.05 -29.42 11.58
N PHE A 292 9.26 -28.34 11.57
CA PHE A 292 8.23 -28.12 10.55
C PHE A 292 8.78 -28.16 9.12
N TYR A 293 9.85 -27.43 8.82
CA TYR A 293 10.44 -27.43 7.48
C TYR A 293 11.11 -28.76 7.13
N SER A 294 11.80 -29.40 8.08
CA SER A 294 12.43 -30.71 7.85
C SER A 294 11.42 -31.82 7.52
N GLN A 295 10.22 -31.77 8.10
CA GLN A 295 9.16 -32.79 7.90
C GLN A 295 8.26 -32.49 6.71
N ASN A 296 7.82 -31.24 6.54
CA ASN A 296 6.81 -30.87 5.53
C ASN A 296 7.45 -30.44 4.21
N TYR A 297 8.68 -29.91 4.25
CA TYR A 297 9.40 -29.38 3.08
C TYR A 297 10.83 -29.93 2.96
N PRO A 298 11.04 -31.27 3.05
CA PRO A 298 12.38 -31.86 3.18
C PRO A 298 13.34 -31.49 2.03
N ALA A 299 12.83 -31.31 0.81
CA ALA A 299 13.64 -30.91 -0.34
C ALA A 299 14.10 -29.45 -0.26
N TYR A 300 13.23 -28.54 0.18
CA TYR A 300 13.61 -27.13 0.43
C TYR A 300 14.58 -27.06 1.62
N TYR A 301 14.24 -27.74 2.72
CA TYR A 301 15.04 -27.76 3.94
C TYR A 301 16.47 -28.25 3.69
N ALA A 302 16.64 -29.39 3.02
CA ALA A 302 17.97 -29.93 2.70
C ALA A 302 18.85 -29.02 1.83
N ALA A 303 18.26 -28.06 1.10
CA ALA A 303 18.97 -27.10 0.28
C ALA A 303 19.13 -25.70 0.92
N ASN A 304 18.40 -25.41 2.01
CA ASN A 304 18.29 -24.05 2.59
C ASN A 304 18.31 -24.05 4.14
N GLN A 305 18.99 -25.02 4.78
CA GLN A 305 19.03 -25.12 6.26
C GLN A 305 19.53 -23.84 6.94
N ASP A 306 20.49 -23.16 6.32
CA ASP A 306 21.04 -21.87 6.76
C ASP A 306 19.98 -20.75 6.73
N LYS A 307 19.12 -20.73 5.71
CA LYS A 307 18.02 -19.75 5.62
C LYS A 307 16.93 -20.02 6.64
N VAL A 308 16.61 -21.29 6.90
CA VAL A 308 15.64 -21.68 7.93
C VAL A 308 16.15 -21.27 9.32
N ALA A 309 17.42 -21.53 9.63
CA ALA A 309 18.05 -21.06 10.87
C ALA A 309 18.03 -19.53 10.99
N LYS A 310 18.41 -18.80 9.92
CA LYS A 310 18.34 -17.33 9.89
C LYS A 310 16.92 -16.80 10.11
N ALA A 311 15.90 -17.45 9.54
CA ALA A 311 14.50 -17.06 9.74
C ALA A 311 14.03 -17.28 11.19
N ILE A 312 14.45 -18.38 11.83
CA ILE A 312 14.19 -18.66 13.25
C ILE A 312 14.82 -17.57 14.13
N ASP A 313 16.11 -17.27 13.95
CA ASP A 313 16.82 -16.24 14.70
C ASP A 313 16.18 -14.85 14.51
N GLN A 314 15.74 -14.54 13.28
CA GLN A 314 15.11 -13.26 12.97
C GLN A 314 13.71 -13.13 13.57
N ILE A 315 12.90 -14.20 13.60
CA ILE A 315 11.58 -14.20 14.25
C ILE A 315 11.73 -14.08 15.78
N LYS A 316 12.74 -14.74 16.38
CA LYS A 316 13.10 -14.55 17.80
C LYS A 316 13.47 -13.10 18.09
N THR A 317 14.32 -12.50 17.25
CA THR A 317 14.70 -11.09 17.36
C THR A 317 13.47 -10.16 17.32
N MET A 318 12.52 -10.40 16.40
CA MET A 318 11.27 -9.63 16.34
C MET A 318 10.42 -9.79 17.60
N PHE A 319 10.38 -10.99 18.18
CA PHE A 319 9.68 -11.22 19.45
C PHE A 319 10.30 -10.38 20.56
N ASP A 320 11.62 -10.45 20.73
CA ASP A 320 12.39 -9.72 21.74
C ASP A 320 12.32 -8.18 21.57
N GLU A 321 12.01 -7.70 20.36
CA GLU A 321 11.81 -6.28 20.05
C GLU A 321 10.37 -5.78 20.22
N THR A 322 9.36 -6.67 20.17
CA THR A 322 7.94 -6.28 20.08
C THR A 322 7.03 -6.88 21.16
N VAL A 323 7.46 -7.90 21.90
CA VAL A 323 6.67 -8.61 22.92
C VAL A 323 7.49 -8.84 24.19
N PHE A 324 6.97 -8.36 25.31
CA PHE A 324 7.63 -8.35 26.62
C PHE A 324 6.67 -8.92 27.68
N PRO A 325 6.61 -10.27 27.85
CA PRO A 325 5.64 -10.92 28.73
C PRO A 325 5.67 -10.41 30.18
N ASP A 326 6.87 -10.25 30.75
CA ASP A 326 7.09 -9.74 32.12
C ASP A 326 6.48 -8.36 32.39
N MET A 327 6.36 -7.53 31.35
CA MET A 327 5.75 -6.20 31.41
C MET A 327 4.36 -6.14 30.79
N SER A 328 3.83 -7.28 30.31
CA SER A 328 2.54 -7.37 29.59
C SER A 328 2.42 -6.40 28.41
N VAL A 329 3.56 -6.04 27.79
CA VAL A 329 3.63 -5.17 26.61
C VAL A 329 3.76 -6.03 25.36
N GLY A 330 2.93 -5.74 24.36
CA GLY A 330 3.01 -6.29 23.02
C GLY A 330 2.45 -5.29 22.02
N TRP A 331 2.44 -5.66 20.73
CA TRP A 331 1.96 -4.80 19.66
C TRP A 331 0.54 -4.24 19.87
N GLN A 332 -0.36 -5.00 20.53
CA GLN A 332 -1.75 -4.58 20.84
C GLN A 332 -1.89 -3.70 22.09
N THR A 333 -0.92 -3.74 23.01
CA THR A 333 -1.07 -3.21 24.38
C THR A 333 -1.31 -1.71 24.42
N HIS A 334 -0.62 -0.97 23.56
CA HIS A 334 -0.88 0.45 23.33
C HIS A 334 -1.50 0.58 21.92
N PRO A 335 -2.50 1.43 21.70
CA PRO A 335 -3.00 1.67 20.35
C PRO A 335 -1.95 2.32 19.45
N ASN A 336 -2.05 2.19 18.12
CA ASN A 336 -1.30 3.02 17.19
C ASN A 336 -2.27 3.90 16.37
N ASN A 337 -2.22 5.20 16.58
CA ASN A 337 -3.23 6.12 16.05
C ASN A 337 -2.88 6.72 14.67
N VAL A 338 -1.71 6.38 14.09
CA VAL A 338 -1.19 6.99 12.85
C VAL A 338 -1.88 6.47 11.56
N GLY A 339 -2.66 5.39 11.65
CA GLY A 339 -3.38 4.78 10.55
C GLY A 339 -4.52 3.90 11.05
N HIS A 340 -5.29 3.32 10.13
CA HIS A 340 -6.58 2.68 10.43
C HIS A 340 -6.65 1.17 10.12
N LYS A 341 -5.49 0.50 9.97
CA LYS A 341 -5.40 -0.93 9.58
C LYS A 341 -5.64 -1.87 10.77
N ASP A 342 -4.81 -1.75 11.79
CA ASP A 342 -4.78 -2.65 12.96
C ASP A 342 -5.50 -2.02 14.18
N PHE A 343 -5.75 -0.71 14.13
CA PHE A 343 -6.36 0.13 15.18
C PHE A 343 -7.27 1.18 14.50
N PRO A 344 -8.21 1.84 15.20
CA PRO A 344 -9.14 2.78 14.57
C PRO A 344 -8.47 4.07 14.07
N GLY A 345 -7.45 4.60 14.76
CA GLY A 345 -6.69 5.77 14.29
C GLY A 345 -7.56 7.01 14.03
N CYS A 346 -7.66 7.46 12.78
CA CYS A 346 -8.55 8.56 12.39
C CYS A 346 -10.04 8.18 12.48
N PHE A 347 -10.40 6.90 12.29
CA PHE A 347 -11.78 6.39 12.39
C PHE A 347 -12.31 6.33 13.83
N ARG A 348 -11.63 6.96 14.81
CA ARG A 348 -12.24 7.28 16.11
C ARG A 348 -13.21 8.46 16.04
N CYS A 349 -13.12 9.24 14.96
CA CYS A 349 -14.03 10.36 14.66
C CYS A 349 -14.53 10.30 13.21
N HIS A 350 -13.70 9.84 12.27
CA HIS A 350 -14.04 9.67 10.86
C HIS A 350 -14.72 8.30 10.61
N ASP A 351 -15.58 7.85 11.52
CA ASP A 351 -16.28 6.55 11.46
C ASP A 351 -17.57 6.58 10.63
N GLY A 352 -18.01 7.77 10.23
CA GLY A 352 -19.30 8.00 9.59
C GLY A 352 -20.49 8.01 10.55
N LYS A 353 -20.32 7.74 11.86
CA LYS A 353 -21.38 7.80 12.88
C LYS A 353 -21.44 9.14 13.62
N HIS A 354 -20.35 9.89 13.57
CA HIS A 354 -20.25 11.25 14.09
C HIS A 354 -21.02 12.24 13.22
N THR A 355 -22.21 12.63 13.67
CA THR A 355 -23.17 13.48 12.93
C THR A 355 -23.46 14.79 13.65
N THR A 356 -23.67 15.86 12.89
CA THR A 356 -24.34 17.09 13.34
C THR A 356 -25.84 16.87 13.55
N GLU A 357 -26.55 17.82 14.18
CA GLU A 357 -28.01 17.80 14.30
C GLU A 357 -28.74 17.76 12.94
N THR A 358 -28.10 18.24 11.86
CA THR A 358 -28.64 18.22 10.49
C THR A 358 -28.35 16.92 9.73
N GLY A 359 -27.62 15.96 10.33
CA GLY A 359 -27.25 14.69 9.70
C GLY A 359 -26.03 14.78 8.78
N GLU A 360 -25.21 15.83 8.89
CA GLU A 360 -23.91 15.90 8.21
C GLU A 360 -22.88 15.14 9.04
N THR A 361 -22.17 14.21 8.40
CA THR A 361 -21.13 13.42 9.05
C THR A 361 -19.77 14.12 9.02
N ILE A 362 -18.82 13.65 9.84
CA ILE A 362 -17.40 13.90 9.59
C ILE A 362 -16.98 13.11 8.35
N ARG A 363 -16.52 13.80 7.29
CA ARG A 363 -16.03 13.21 6.02
C ARG A 363 -15.02 12.08 6.29
N LEU A 364 -15.16 10.95 5.61
CA LEU A 364 -14.30 9.76 5.78
C LEU A 364 -13.74 9.18 4.47
N GLU A 365 -13.94 9.89 3.35
CA GLU A 365 -13.39 9.55 2.05
C GLU A 365 -11.87 9.36 2.14
N CYS A 366 -11.36 8.25 1.61
CA CYS A 366 -9.92 7.95 1.61
C CYS A 366 -9.10 9.17 1.14
N ASN A 367 -9.54 9.78 0.04
CA ASN A 367 -8.96 10.96 -0.60
C ASN A 367 -8.91 12.24 0.25
N VAL A 368 -9.46 12.27 1.47
CA VAL A 368 -9.21 13.33 2.46
C VAL A 368 -7.83 13.15 3.12
N CYS A 369 -7.43 11.91 3.37
CA CYS A 369 -6.21 11.55 4.11
C CYS A 369 -5.08 11.02 3.20
N HIS A 370 -5.39 10.22 2.19
CA HIS A 370 -4.43 9.66 1.24
C HIS A 370 -5.11 9.34 -0.09
N SER A 371 -4.37 9.22 -1.20
CA SER A 371 -4.95 8.66 -2.43
C SER A 371 -5.48 7.25 -2.18
N ILE A 372 -6.51 6.84 -2.92
CA ILE A 372 -6.93 5.42 -2.92
C ILE A 372 -5.70 4.53 -3.20
N PRO A 373 -5.51 3.42 -2.47
CA PRO A 373 -4.36 2.53 -2.68
C PRO A 373 -4.44 1.84 -4.04
N GLU A 374 -3.38 1.97 -4.82
CA GLU A 374 -3.19 1.20 -6.05
C GLU A 374 -2.38 -0.07 -5.73
N ILE A 375 -2.94 -1.25 -6.01
CA ILE A 375 -2.34 -2.55 -5.67
C ILE A 375 -1.81 -3.22 -6.94
N VAL A 376 -0.51 -3.49 -6.99
CA VAL A 376 0.17 -4.07 -8.16
C VAL A 376 0.92 -5.35 -7.79
N LYS A 377 0.61 -6.44 -8.49
CA LYS A 377 1.22 -7.76 -8.31
C LYS A 377 2.55 -7.88 -9.09
N PRO A 378 3.40 -8.87 -8.78
CA PRO A 378 4.63 -9.14 -9.54
C PRO A 378 4.34 -9.33 -11.03
N GLY A 379 5.19 -8.75 -11.88
CA GLY A 379 5.04 -8.79 -13.34
C GLY A 379 4.04 -7.78 -13.93
N GLN A 380 3.18 -7.14 -13.12
CA GLN A 380 2.36 -6.01 -13.57
C GLN A 380 3.17 -4.70 -13.57
N GLN A 381 2.79 -3.77 -14.45
CA GLN A 381 3.36 -2.43 -14.50
C GLN A 381 2.96 -1.61 -13.26
N PRO A 382 3.84 -0.73 -12.73
CA PRO A 382 3.45 0.24 -11.70
C PRO A 382 2.30 1.14 -12.17
N PRO A 383 1.47 1.65 -11.26
CA PRO A 383 0.32 2.48 -11.62
C PRO A 383 0.78 3.89 -12.01
N VAL A 384 0.02 4.57 -12.88
CA VAL A 384 0.23 5.99 -13.16
C VAL A 384 -0.42 6.79 -12.03
N ILE A 385 0.40 7.38 -11.16
CA ILE A 385 -0.08 8.16 -10.02
C ILE A 385 -0.23 9.62 -10.44
N ASN A 386 -1.48 10.08 -10.52
CA ASN A 386 -1.77 11.49 -10.76
C ASN A 386 -1.44 12.31 -9.51
N LEU A 387 -0.46 13.20 -9.63
CA LEU A 387 -0.05 14.13 -8.56
C LEU A 387 -0.83 15.45 -8.59
N ASP A 388 -1.73 15.63 -9.54
CA ASP A 388 -2.56 16.82 -9.65
C ASP A 388 -3.53 16.93 -8.46
N THR A 389 -3.78 18.17 -8.03
CA THR A 389 -4.76 18.43 -6.98
C THR A 389 -6.14 18.00 -7.44
N SER A 390 -6.72 17.01 -6.75
CA SER A 390 -8.07 16.51 -6.96
C SER A 390 -9.09 17.65 -7.14
N ASN A 391 -9.51 17.90 -8.37
CA ASN A 391 -10.66 18.75 -8.69
C ASN A 391 -11.93 17.97 -8.34
N GLU A 392 -12.17 17.73 -7.05
CA GLU A 392 -13.33 16.97 -6.58
C GLU A 392 -14.63 17.70 -7.00
N PRO A 393 -15.52 17.06 -7.77
CA PRO A 393 -16.81 17.65 -8.11
C PRO A 393 -17.68 17.72 -6.85
N GLU A 394 -18.74 18.53 -6.88
CA GLU A 394 -19.54 18.79 -5.67
C GLU A 394 -20.16 17.53 -5.07
N SER A 395 -20.45 16.51 -5.90
CA SER A 395 -20.91 15.19 -5.45
C SER A 395 -19.95 14.50 -4.47
N HIS A 396 -18.63 14.71 -4.64
CA HIS A 396 -17.59 14.11 -3.82
C HIS A 396 -17.38 14.84 -2.49
N LYS A 397 -17.96 16.04 -2.29
CA LYS A 397 -17.84 16.80 -1.04
C LYS A 397 -18.91 16.48 0.00
N ASN A 398 -19.94 15.72 -0.40
CA ASN A 398 -21.02 15.29 0.46
C ASN A 398 -20.47 14.35 1.54
N SER A 399 -20.58 14.74 2.82
CA SER A 399 -20.02 13.95 3.92
C SER A 399 -20.56 12.53 4.02
N ASN A 400 -21.80 12.32 3.58
CA ASN A 400 -22.43 11.01 3.55
C ASN A 400 -22.09 10.19 2.30
N TRP A 401 -21.18 10.65 1.43
CA TRP A 401 -20.82 9.99 0.15
C TRP A 401 -20.44 8.52 0.33
N LEU A 402 -19.65 8.15 1.36
CA LEU A 402 -19.24 6.76 1.54
C LEU A 402 -20.39 5.79 1.82
N ALA A 403 -21.47 6.27 2.43
CA ALA A 403 -22.68 5.48 2.63
C ALA A 403 -23.70 5.63 1.47
N GLN A 404 -23.61 6.71 0.68
CA GLN A 404 -24.48 6.98 -0.47
C GLN A 404 -23.98 6.42 -1.81
N HIS A 405 -22.67 6.26 -2.05
CA HIS A 405 -22.10 6.04 -3.39
C HIS A 405 -22.71 4.84 -4.15
N ARG A 406 -23.14 3.79 -3.45
CA ARG A 406 -23.86 2.62 -4.01
C ARG A 406 -25.25 2.93 -4.58
N TYR A 407 -25.78 4.12 -4.33
CA TYR A 407 -27.12 4.61 -4.70
C TYR A 407 -27.11 5.78 -5.67
N VAL A 408 -26.08 6.64 -5.57
CA VAL A 408 -25.95 7.89 -6.34
C VAL A 408 -24.89 7.76 -7.45
N PHE A 409 -24.67 6.54 -7.93
CA PHE A 409 -23.80 6.22 -9.04
C PHE A 409 -24.58 6.29 -10.36
N ASP A 410 -24.06 7.04 -11.33
CA ASP A 410 -24.63 7.18 -12.67
C ASP A 410 -23.55 7.26 -13.78
N GLU A 411 -23.98 7.40 -15.03
CA GLU A 411 -23.09 7.42 -16.20
C GLU A 411 -22.06 8.57 -16.20
N SER A 412 -22.29 9.67 -15.46
CA SER A 412 -21.34 10.79 -15.38
C SER A 412 -20.04 10.42 -14.67
N CYS A 413 -20.05 9.39 -13.83
CA CYS A 413 -18.84 8.88 -13.18
C CYS A 413 -17.79 8.40 -14.20
N ALA A 414 -18.23 7.91 -15.37
CA ALA A 414 -17.36 7.44 -16.44
C ALA A 414 -16.56 8.55 -17.15
N GLU A 415 -16.92 9.83 -16.93
CA GLU A 415 -16.16 10.98 -17.47
C GLU A 415 -14.79 11.15 -16.80
N CYS A 416 -14.61 10.62 -15.58
CA CYS A 416 -13.40 10.81 -14.77
C CYS A 416 -12.69 9.50 -14.38
N HIS A 417 -13.42 8.39 -14.22
CA HIS A 417 -12.89 7.12 -13.71
C HIS A 417 -13.44 5.93 -14.51
N ASP A 418 -12.71 4.80 -14.53
CA ASP A 418 -13.25 3.54 -15.02
C ASP A 418 -14.24 2.98 -13.99
N VAL A 419 -15.50 2.84 -14.41
CA VAL A 419 -16.63 2.42 -13.60
C VAL A 419 -17.08 0.97 -13.86
N SER A 420 -16.32 0.21 -14.65
CA SER A 420 -16.59 -1.19 -14.94
C SER A 420 -16.50 -2.07 -13.67
N ASN A 421 -17.14 -3.25 -13.70
CA ASN A 421 -17.14 -4.23 -12.59
C ASN A 421 -17.44 -3.64 -11.18
N PRO A 422 -18.50 -2.83 -10.98
CA PRO A 422 -18.73 -2.15 -9.71
C PRO A 422 -18.99 -3.11 -8.54
N GLY A 423 -18.27 -2.92 -7.45
CA GLY A 423 -18.25 -3.83 -6.29
C GLY A 423 -17.33 -5.04 -6.46
N GLY A 424 -16.60 -5.14 -7.57
CA GLY A 424 -15.58 -6.15 -7.80
C GLY A 424 -14.35 -6.00 -6.87
N THR A 425 -13.45 -6.97 -6.95
CA THR A 425 -12.24 -7.04 -6.09
C THR A 425 -10.98 -7.47 -6.86
N ASP A 426 -11.00 -7.32 -8.19
CA ASP A 426 -9.92 -7.75 -9.09
C ASP A 426 -8.95 -6.62 -9.48
N ASN A 427 -9.22 -5.38 -9.03
CA ASN A 427 -8.48 -4.16 -9.40
C ASN A 427 -8.50 -3.86 -10.91
N SER A 428 -9.56 -4.28 -11.61
CA SER A 428 -9.77 -3.95 -13.03
C SER A 428 -10.15 -2.49 -13.29
N SER A 429 -10.73 -1.80 -12.31
CA SER A 429 -11.30 -0.45 -12.39
C SER A 429 -11.25 0.25 -11.02
N PHE A 430 -11.69 1.51 -10.97
CA PHE A 430 -11.88 2.22 -9.71
C PHE A 430 -12.93 1.53 -8.83
N CYS A 431 -14.05 1.12 -9.42
CA CYS A 431 -15.18 0.50 -8.72
C CYS A 431 -14.96 -0.98 -8.38
N SER A 432 -13.87 -1.60 -8.85
CA SER A 432 -13.47 -2.98 -8.52
C SER A 432 -12.18 -3.07 -7.70
N ASN A 433 -11.73 -1.93 -7.12
CA ASN A 433 -10.51 -1.87 -6.33
C ASN A 433 -10.67 -2.67 -5.00
N ALA A 434 -9.82 -3.67 -4.82
CA ALA A 434 -9.78 -4.57 -3.68
C ALA A 434 -9.46 -3.84 -2.36
N ALA A 435 -8.68 -2.75 -2.39
CA ALA A 435 -8.44 -1.93 -1.22
C ALA A 435 -9.74 -1.35 -0.63
N CYS A 436 -10.75 -1.12 -1.48
CA CYS A 436 -12.09 -0.69 -1.07
C CYS A 436 -13.00 -1.89 -0.75
N HIS A 437 -13.17 -2.82 -1.69
CA HIS A 437 -14.25 -3.82 -1.65
C HIS A 437 -13.83 -5.21 -1.11
N ALA A 438 -12.53 -5.51 -1.00
CA ALA A 438 -12.03 -6.72 -0.33
C ALA A 438 -11.56 -6.44 1.12
N THR A 439 -11.65 -5.18 1.57
CA THR A 439 -11.25 -4.75 2.92
C THR A 439 -12.41 -4.82 3.90
N GLU A 440 -12.19 -5.48 5.04
CA GLU A 440 -13.10 -5.43 6.18
C GLU A 440 -12.92 -4.12 6.96
N TRP A 441 -13.86 -3.18 6.82
CA TRP A 441 -13.82 -1.85 7.44
C TRP A 441 -14.26 -1.86 8.92
N LYS A 442 -13.50 -2.59 9.76
CA LYS A 442 -13.79 -2.88 11.19
C LYS A 442 -14.12 -1.68 12.07
N PHE A 443 -13.59 -0.51 11.74
CA PHE A 443 -13.70 0.71 12.55
C PHE A 443 -14.64 1.75 11.93
N VAL A 444 -15.35 1.43 10.85
CA VAL A 444 -16.26 2.37 10.15
C VAL A 444 -17.70 1.90 10.29
N GLY A 445 -18.56 2.77 10.80
CA GLY A 445 -19.96 2.49 11.10
C GLY A 445 -20.94 2.79 9.98
N LEU A 446 -20.59 2.57 8.70
CA LEU A 446 -21.47 2.92 7.57
C LEU A 446 -22.84 2.21 7.60
N ASN A 447 -22.91 1.05 8.26
CA ASN A 447 -24.15 0.28 8.44
C ASN A 447 -24.93 0.67 9.73
N ALA A 448 -24.50 1.70 10.46
CA ALA A 448 -25.24 2.19 11.63
C ALA A 448 -26.66 2.61 11.22
N PRO A 449 -27.70 2.35 12.04
CA PRO A 449 -29.08 2.64 11.67
C PRO A 449 -29.34 4.13 11.39
N SER A 450 -28.67 5.01 12.14
CA SER A 450 -28.70 6.47 11.92
C SER A 450 -28.29 6.84 10.50
N ILE A 451 -27.15 6.31 10.04
CA ILE A 451 -26.57 6.59 8.73
C ILE A 451 -27.38 5.94 7.62
N SER A 452 -27.74 4.67 7.79
CA SER A 452 -28.61 3.94 6.85
C SER A 452 -29.91 4.68 6.55
N ASN A 453 -30.52 5.34 7.55
CA ASN A 453 -31.72 6.16 7.36
C ASN A 453 -31.46 7.50 6.64
N LEU A 454 -30.26 8.09 6.78
CA LEU A 454 -29.87 9.34 6.10
C LEU A 454 -29.46 9.11 4.62
N VAL A 455 -29.07 7.87 4.28
CA VAL A 455 -28.59 7.51 2.93
C VAL A 455 -29.53 6.61 2.14
N ALA A 456 -30.62 6.14 2.76
CA ALA A 456 -31.64 5.35 2.07
C ALA A 456 -32.14 6.12 0.83
N PRO A 457 -32.15 5.50 -0.36
CA PRO A 457 -32.66 6.15 -1.55
C PRO A 457 -34.13 6.56 -1.29
N PRO A 458 -34.56 7.75 -1.72
CA PRO A 458 -35.94 8.17 -1.52
C PRO A 458 -36.85 7.15 -2.18
N LYS A 459 -37.82 6.61 -1.43
CA LYS A 459 -38.88 5.75 -1.98
C LYS A 459 -39.64 6.53 -3.05
N VAL A 460 -39.25 6.36 -4.32
CA VAL A 460 -39.88 7.06 -5.43
C VAL A 460 -41.28 6.46 -5.60
N PRO A 461 -42.36 7.25 -5.48
CA PRO A 461 -43.69 6.75 -5.81
C PRO A 461 -43.69 6.38 -7.28
N GLY A 462 -43.87 5.09 -7.59
CA GLY A 462 -43.76 4.59 -8.95
C GLY A 462 -44.62 5.41 -9.92
N SER A 463 -44.01 5.93 -10.98
CA SER A 463 -44.63 6.83 -11.97
C SER A 463 -45.75 6.19 -12.80
N GLY A 464 -46.08 4.92 -12.53
CA GLY A 464 -47.00 4.09 -13.30
C GLY A 464 -46.37 3.50 -14.58
N THR A 465 -45.20 4.01 -14.98
CA THR A 465 -44.37 3.46 -16.06
C THR A 465 -43.20 2.69 -15.46
N PRO A 466 -43.02 1.38 -15.78
CA PRO A 466 -41.86 0.63 -15.33
C PRO A 466 -40.57 1.23 -15.89
N GLU A 467 -39.61 1.50 -15.01
CA GLU A 467 -38.26 1.89 -15.42
C GLU A 467 -37.49 0.68 -15.97
N VAL A 468 -36.51 0.95 -16.83
CA VAL A 468 -35.59 -0.07 -17.34
C VAL A 468 -34.62 -0.43 -16.21
N ILE A 469 -34.35 -1.72 -15.99
CA ILE A 469 -33.37 -2.17 -15.00
C ILE A 469 -31.99 -1.67 -15.47
N PRO A 470 -31.31 -0.80 -14.70
CA PRO A 470 -30.10 -0.10 -15.13
C PRO A 470 -28.81 -0.92 -14.93
N HIS A 471 -28.96 -2.18 -14.51
CA HIS A 471 -27.86 -3.11 -14.28
C HIS A 471 -28.20 -4.47 -14.88
N PRO A 472 -27.18 -5.29 -15.21
CA PRO A 472 -27.42 -6.64 -15.67
C PRO A 472 -28.07 -7.51 -14.58
N ILE A 473 -28.80 -8.54 -15.00
CA ILE A 473 -29.27 -9.61 -14.12
C ILE A 473 -28.87 -10.97 -14.70
N GLY A 474 -28.53 -11.92 -13.83
CA GLY A 474 -28.32 -13.32 -14.17
C GLY A 474 -29.53 -14.21 -13.86
N PRO A 475 -29.61 -15.43 -14.41
CA PRO A 475 -30.81 -16.29 -14.35
C PRO A 475 -31.24 -16.73 -12.93
N ASN A 476 -30.37 -16.60 -11.92
CA ASN A 476 -30.67 -16.93 -10.52
C ASN A 476 -30.71 -15.69 -9.60
N THR A 477 -30.82 -14.47 -10.15
CA THR A 477 -30.80 -13.22 -9.36
C THR A 477 -32.10 -13.09 -8.55
N ASP A 478 -32.06 -13.32 -7.23
CA ASP A 478 -33.19 -12.95 -6.38
C ASP A 478 -33.21 -11.43 -6.14
N CYS A 479 -34.02 -10.74 -6.95
CA CYS A 479 -34.23 -9.31 -6.84
C CYS A 479 -34.64 -8.86 -5.42
N LYS A 480 -35.24 -9.72 -4.58
CA LYS A 480 -35.67 -9.32 -3.22
C LYS A 480 -34.51 -9.16 -2.23
N ILE A 481 -33.34 -9.72 -2.51
CA ILE A 481 -32.13 -9.47 -1.70
C ILE A 481 -31.71 -8.00 -1.81
N CYS A 482 -31.73 -7.44 -3.02
CA CYS A 482 -31.33 -6.06 -3.28
C CYS A 482 -32.50 -5.07 -3.26
N HIS A 483 -33.72 -5.49 -3.57
CA HIS A 483 -34.90 -4.61 -3.73
C HIS A 483 -36.07 -4.94 -2.79
N GLY A 484 -35.90 -5.85 -1.82
CA GLY A 484 -36.94 -6.14 -0.81
C GLY A 484 -37.30 -4.93 0.07
N PRO A 485 -38.26 -5.07 1.00
CA PRO A 485 -38.66 -3.99 1.91
C PRO A 485 -37.51 -3.42 2.76
N GLU A 486 -36.52 -4.26 3.05
CA GLU A 486 -35.26 -3.96 3.76
C GLU A 486 -34.04 -4.11 2.83
N GLY A 487 -34.26 -4.24 1.52
CA GLY A 487 -33.21 -4.39 0.53
C GLY A 487 -32.43 -3.09 0.32
N VAL A 488 -31.26 -3.22 -0.31
CA VAL A 488 -30.36 -2.10 -0.65
C VAL A 488 -31.13 -0.94 -1.32
N HIS A 489 -31.88 -1.20 -2.40
CA HIS A 489 -32.72 -0.23 -3.10
C HIS A 489 -34.18 -0.73 -3.16
N PRO A 490 -35.00 -0.51 -2.11
CA PRO A 490 -36.34 -1.08 -2.02
C PRO A 490 -37.22 -0.75 -3.23
N PHE A 491 -38.05 -1.70 -3.66
CA PHE A 491 -39.07 -1.44 -4.67
C PHE A 491 -40.09 -0.38 -4.18
N PRO A 492 -40.85 0.27 -5.08
CA PRO A 492 -41.94 1.16 -4.70
C PRO A 492 -43.04 0.42 -3.92
N ASP A 493 -43.66 1.09 -2.95
CA ASP A 493 -44.73 0.52 -2.12
C ASP A 493 -45.81 -0.19 -2.96
N GLY A 494 -46.21 -1.40 -2.57
CA GLY A 494 -47.16 -2.25 -3.30
C GLY A 494 -46.51 -3.36 -4.14
N HIS A 495 -45.20 -3.34 -4.34
CA HIS A 495 -44.46 -4.36 -5.08
C HIS A 495 -44.00 -5.55 -4.20
N GLU A 496 -44.29 -5.54 -2.89
CA GLU A 496 -43.91 -6.59 -1.92
C GLU A 496 -44.42 -7.98 -2.34
N SER A 497 -45.60 -7.98 -2.95
CA SER A 497 -46.34 -9.17 -3.38
C SER A 497 -45.87 -9.77 -4.71
N PHE A 498 -45.03 -9.06 -5.48
CA PHE A 498 -44.58 -9.51 -6.80
C PHE A 498 -43.45 -10.53 -6.68
N ASP A 499 -43.38 -11.49 -7.60
CA ASP A 499 -42.24 -12.41 -7.73
C ASP A 499 -41.22 -11.90 -8.78
N VAL A 500 -40.03 -12.50 -8.77
CA VAL A 500 -38.91 -12.13 -9.66
C VAL A 500 -39.28 -12.17 -11.15
N THR A 501 -40.18 -13.08 -11.55
CA THR A 501 -40.67 -13.22 -12.92
C THR A 501 -41.59 -12.05 -13.28
N MET A 502 -42.39 -11.56 -12.34
CA MET A 502 -43.25 -10.40 -12.53
C MET A 502 -42.42 -9.11 -12.68
N CYS A 503 -41.30 -8.98 -11.94
CA CYS A 503 -40.39 -7.86 -12.10
C CYS A 503 -39.89 -7.72 -13.55
N THR A 504 -39.37 -8.78 -14.14
CA THR A 504 -38.84 -8.78 -15.52
C THR A 504 -39.91 -8.69 -16.62
N GLN A 505 -41.19 -8.88 -16.29
CA GLN A 505 -42.30 -8.68 -17.23
C GLN A 505 -42.67 -7.20 -17.38
N CYS A 506 -42.46 -6.41 -16.33
CA CYS A 506 -42.72 -4.97 -16.34
C CYS A 506 -41.46 -4.17 -16.66
N HIS A 507 -40.35 -4.46 -15.98
CA HIS A 507 -39.08 -3.77 -16.13
C HIS A 507 -38.22 -4.45 -17.19
N GLN A 508 -37.85 -3.73 -18.24
CA GLN A 508 -36.95 -4.25 -19.28
C GLN A 508 -35.50 -4.32 -18.77
N VAL A 509 -34.76 -5.34 -19.15
CA VAL A 509 -33.36 -5.55 -18.70
C VAL A 509 -32.37 -4.95 -19.71
N THR A 510 -31.41 -4.17 -19.23
CA THR A 510 -30.23 -3.78 -20.05
C THR A 510 -29.10 -4.80 -19.94
N GLY A 511 -29.24 -5.90 -20.70
CA GLY A 511 -28.22 -6.95 -20.80
C GLY A 511 -28.27 -8.02 -19.70
N THR A 512 -27.91 -9.24 -20.06
CA THR A 512 -27.97 -10.42 -19.17
C THR A 512 -26.59 -11.05 -19.00
N ILE A 513 -26.20 -11.38 -17.77
CA ILE A 513 -24.95 -12.11 -17.47
C ILE A 513 -25.30 -13.59 -17.23
N GLU A 514 -24.71 -14.50 -18.01
CA GLU A 514 -24.80 -15.95 -17.75
C GLU A 514 -23.81 -16.37 -16.64
N PRO A 515 -24.14 -17.31 -15.73
CA PRO A 515 -23.38 -17.50 -14.49
C PRO A 515 -22.26 -18.54 -14.57
N SER A 516 -21.18 -18.28 -13.85
CA SER A 516 -20.26 -19.30 -13.33
C SER A 516 -20.97 -20.17 -12.28
N ALA A 517 -20.93 -21.50 -12.43
CA ALA A 517 -21.60 -22.42 -11.50
C ALA A 517 -20.77 -22.69 -10.24
N GLY A 518 -21.30 -22.34 -9.05
CA GLY A 518 -20.73 -22.72 -7.77
C GLY A 518 -21.59 -22.37 -6.55
N VAL A 519 -21.79 -23.36 -5.68
CA VAL A 519 -22.36 -23.31 -4.30
C VAL A 519 -23.90 -23.29 -4.18
N ALA A 520 -24.38 -23.89 -3.08
CA ALA A 520 -25.76 -24.28 -2.79
C ALA A 520 -26.15 -23.98 -1.32
N GLU A 521 -27.43 -24.13 -0.95
CA GLU A 521 -28.02 -23.85 0.37
C GLU A 521 -28.73 -25.10 1.01
N PRO A 522 -29.06 -25.14 2.33
CA PRO A 522 -28.93 -26.37 3.15
C PRO A 522 -30.19 -26.99 3.81
N GLY A 523 -30.02 -28.20 4.38
CA GLY A 523 -30.90 -28.89 5.36
C GLY A 523 -31.84 -29.98 4.78
N ASP A 524 -32.01 -31.20 5.33
CA ASP A 524 -31.56 -31.77 6.61
C ASP A 524 -31.52 -33.34 6.62
N ALA A 525 -30.62 -33.91 7.43
CA ALA A 525 -30.56 -35.28 8.03
C ALA A 525 -30.57 -36.61 7.19
N VAL A 526 -29.45 -37.36 7.29
CA VAL A 526 -29.26 -38.81 7.69
C VAL A 526 -28.10 -39.53 6.93
N GLU A 527 -27.17 -40.12 7.70
CA GLU A 527 -25.94 -40.88 7.34
C GLU A 527 -26.19 -42.37 6.92
N PRO A 528 -25.20 -43.22 6.50
CA PRO A 528 -23.75 -42.99 6.22
C PRO A 528 -23.09 -43.74 4.99
N THR A 529 -22.05 -43.14 4.36
CA THR A 529 -20.83 -43.78 3.72
C THR A 529 -20.93 -44.80 2.53
N PRO A 530 -19.83 -45.15 1.77
CA PRO A 530 -18.59 -44.42 1.38
C PRO A 530 -18.11 -44.62 -0.10
N LYS A 531 -16.95 -43.98 -0.47
CA LYS A 531 -16.04 -44.15 -1.67
C LYS A 531 -16.45 -43.39 -2.94
N SER A 532 -15.56 -42.83 -3.79
CA SER A 532 -14.06 -42.71 -3.88
C SER A 532 -13.72 -41.53 -4.84
N VAL A 533 -12.75 -40.63 -4.61
CA VAL A 533 -11.29 -40.75 -4.95
C VAL A 533 -11.07 -40.96 -6.47
N GLU A 534 -10.39 -40.10 -7.27
CA GLU A 534 -9.54 -38.91 -6.98
C GLU A 534 -9.35 -37.89 -8.18
N ALA A 535 -8.21 -37.15 -8.21
CA ALA A 535 -7.72 -36.09 -9.15
C ALA A 535 -7.45 -36.51 -10.64
N GLY A 536 -6.97 -35.68 -11.59
CA GLY A 536 -6.40 -34.31 -11.60
C GLY A 536 -5.99 -33.86 -13.03
N ALA A 537 -5.52 -32.61 -13.22
CA ALA A 537 -5.41 -31.92 -14.52
C ALA A 537 -4.11 -32.13 -15.35
N THR A 538 -4.07 -31.68 -16.63
CA THR A 538 -2.89 -31.15 -17.36
C THR A 538 -3.23 -30.63 -18.79
N GLU A 539 -2.28 -29.93 -19.44
CA GLU A 539 -2.38 -29.23 -20.73
C GLU A 539 -1.20 -29.61 -21.71
N THR A 540 -0.87 -29.00 -22.88
CA THR A 540 -1.31 -27.76 -23.58
C THR A 540 -1.62 -27.90 -25.10
N PRO A 541 -0.81 -27.52 -26.15
CA PRO A 541 -1.41 -26.96 -27.38
C PRO A 541 -1.16 -27.71 -28.73
N ALA A 542 -1.70 -27.11 -29.81
CA ALA A 542 -1.87 -27.53 -31.23
C ALA A 542 -0.57 -27.66 -32.09
N PRO A 543 -0.55 -27.97 -33.44
CA PRO A 543 -1.64 -27.92 -34.45
C PRO A 543 -1.63 -28.93 -35.66
N ALA A 544 -2.60 -28.69 -36.58
CA ALA A 544 -2.66 -29.02 -38.03
C ALA A 544 -3.00 -30.46 -38.51
N GLY A 545 -4.01 -30.59 -39.39
CA GLY A 545 -4.13 -31.76 -40.29
C GLY A 545 -5.50 -32.38 -40.59
N GLY A 546 -6.65 -31.73 -40.34
CA GLY A 546 -7.96 -32.26 -40.71
C GLY A 546 -9.12 -31.45 -40.13
N PRO A 547 -10.39 -31.74 -40.50
CA PRO A 547 -11.55 -31.20 -39.79
C PRO A 547 -11.48 -31.63 -38.30
N PRO A 548 -11.48 -30.70 -37.34
CA PRO A 548 -11.35 -31.04 -35.92
C PRO A 548 -12.51 -31.93 -35.46
N ALA A 549 -12.21 -32.89 -34.58
CA ALA A 549 -13.24 -33.73 -33.96
C ALA A 549 -14.22 -32.86 -33.14
N ILE A 550 -15.46 -33.30 -33.02
CA ILE A 550 -16.48 -32.63 -32.21
C ILE A 550 -16.09 -32.84 -30.73
N PRO A 551 -15.80 -31.77 -29.96
CA PRO A 551 -15.24 -31.88 -28.61
C PRO A 551 -16.30 -32.14 -27.52
N HIS A 552 -17.54 -32.45 -27.92
CA HIS A 552 -18.68 -32.69 -27.05
C HIS A 552 -19.55 -33.83 -27.61
N SER A 553 -20.35 -34.48 -26.75
CA SER A 553 -21.35 -35.44 -27.23
C SER A 553 -22.41 -34.74 -28.10
N LEU A 554 -23.03 -35.51 -28.99
CA LEU A 554 -24.20 -35.14 -29.78
C LEU A 554 -25.52 -35.58 -29.14
N ASP A 555 -25.48 -36.26 -27.98
CA ASP A 555 -26.68 -36.69 -27.24
C ASP A 555 -27.57 -35.48 -26.88
N GLY A 556 -28.71 -35.35 -27.55
CA GLY A 556 -29.62 -34.21 -27.42
C GLY A 556 -29.08 -32.88 -27.98
N ARG A 557 -27.99 -32.91 -28.76
CA ARG A 557 -27.31 -31.74 -29.37
C ARG A 557 -26.92 -32.00 -30.83
N ASP A 558 -27.73 -32.78 -31.53
CA ASP A 558 -27.54 -33.16 -32.93
C ASP A 558 -27.67 -31.98 -33.90
N ASN A 559 -28.57 -31.03 -33.65
CA ASN A 559 -28.75 -29.81 -34.45
C ASN A 559 -27.62 -28.77 -34.25
N CYS A 560 -26.47 -29.01 -34.89
CA CYS A 560 -25.26 -28.19 -34.79
C CYS A 560 -25.49 -26.69 -35.08
N LEU A 561 -26.40 -26.38 -36.02
CA LEU A 561 -26.67 -25.00 -36.46
C LEU A 561 -27.33 -24.13 -35.37
N ALA A 562 -27.95 -24.74 -34.34
CA ALA A 562 -28.52 -23.99 -33.22
C ALA A 562 -27.47 -23.19 -32.41
N CYS A 563 -26.21 -23.64 -32.40
CA CYS A 563 -25.10 -22.97 -31.71
C CYS A 563 -24.01 -22.43 -32.66
N HIS A 564 -23.89 -23.02 -33.86
CA HIS A 564 -22.82 -22.73 -34.82
C HIS A 564 -23.26 -21.94 -36.06
N ALA A 565 -24.53 -21.57 -36.24
CA ALA A 565 -24.92 -20.67 -37.33
C ALA A 565 -24.25 -19.28 -37.20
N THR A 566 -24.26 -18.49 -38.28
CA THR A 566 -23.82 -17.09 -38.28
C THR A 566 -24.59 -16.29 -37.22
N GLY A 567 -23.89 -15.82 -36.18
CA GLY A 567 -24.49 -15.15 -35.01
C GLY A 567 -24.82 -16.05 -33.81
N GLY A 568 -24.52 -17.36 -33.87
CA GLY A 568 -24.60 -18.27 -32.72
C GLY A 568 -23.42 -18.14 -31.75
N ILE A 569 -23.46 -18.91 -30.65
CA ILE A 569 -22.48 -18.88 -29.54
C ILE A 569 -21.03 -19.07 -30.02
N LYS A 570 -20.82 -19.90 -31.05
CA LYS A 570 -19.51 -20.07 -31.69
C LYS A 570 -19.71 -20.31 -33.19
N PRO A 571 -19.85 -19.25 -34.01
CA PRO A 571 -20.25 -19.40 -35.40
C PRO A 571 -19.24 -20.24 -36.19
N TYR A 572 -19.72 -20.97 -37.20
CA TYR A 572 -18.86 -21.69 -38.13
C TYR A 572 -17.96 -20.73 -38.93
N PRO A 573 -16.81 -21.18 -39.45
CA PRO A 573 -16.00 -20.38 -40.36
C PRO A 573 -16.77 -19.97 -41.62
N ALA A 574 -16.52 -18.78 -42.17
CA ALA A 574 -17.35 -18.20 -43.25
C ALA A 574 -17.46 -19.07 -44.52
N ASP A 575 -16.49 -19.94 -44.81
CA ASP A 575 -16.51 -20.91 -45.92
C ASP A 575 -17.44 -22.12 -45.67
N HIS A 576 -18.11 -22.16 -44.51
CA HIS A 576 -19.11 -23.16 -44.12
C HIS A 576 -20.55 -22.64 -44.21
N GLU A 577 -20.74 -21.40 -44.67
CA GLU A 577 -22.08 -20.82 -44.89
C GLU A 577 -22.91 -21.68 -45.86
N GLY A 578 -24.17 -21.93 -45.48
CA GLY A 578 -25.10 -22.76 -46.26
C GLY A 578 -24.94 -24.27 -46.13
N ARG A 579 -24.01 -24.79 -45.32
CA ARG A 579 -23.89 -26.24 -45.06
C ARG A 579 -24.98 -26.74 -44.11
N THR A 580 -25.45 -27.97 -44.32
CA THR A 580 -26.44 -28.63 -43.45
C THR A 580 -25.79 -29.33 -42.25
N VAL A 581 -26.58 -29.66 -41.23
CA VAL A 581 -26.13 -30.41 -40.04
C VAL A 581 -25.46 -31.74 -40.43
N ASP A 582 -26.09 -32.50 -41.34
CA ASP A 582 -25.54 -33.77 -41.84
C ASP A 582 -24.17 -33.58 -42.54
N GLN A 583 -24.00 -32.46 -43.27
CA GLN A 583 -22.73 -32.12 -43.92
C GLN A 583 -21.62 -31.78 -42.92
N CYS A 584 -21.97 -31.22 -41.76
CA CYS A 584 -21.02 -31.01 -40.67
C CYS A 584 -20.54 -32.36 -40.11
N GLN A 585 -21.47 -33.27 -39.80
CA GLN A 585 -21.15 -34.58 -39.23
C GLN A 585 -20.38 -35.49 -40.20
N MET A 586 -20.55 -35.33 -41.52
CA MET A 586 -19.72 -36.06 -42.51
C MET A 586 -18.22 -35.72 -42.46
N CYS A 587 -17.84 -34.54 -41.94
CA CYS A 587 -16.44 -34.12 -41.81
C CYS A 587 -15.96 -34.13 -40.35
N HIS A 588 -16.82 -33.75 -39.41
CA HIS A 588 -16.51 -33.67 -37.99
C HIS A 588 -17.15 -34.85 -37.26
N GLN A 589 -16.33 -35.74 -36.71
CA GLN A 589 -16.78 -36.91 -35.94
C GLN A 589 -16.60 -36.68 -34.44
N PRO A 590 -17.43 -37.25 -33.55
CA PRO A 590 -17.22 -37.21 -32.10
C PRO A 590 -15.88 -37.82 -31.69
N ALA A 591 -15.24 -37.26 -30.68
CA ALA A 591 -13.92 -37.67 -30.22
C ALA A 591 -13.91 -38.98 -29.36
N SER A 592 -14.64 -40.02 -29.77
CA SER A 592 -14.51 -41.38 -29.19
C SER A 592 -15.29 -42.46 -29.97
N ASP A 593 -14.82 -42.87 -31.15
CA ASP A 593 -15.31 -44.10 -31.82
C ASP A 593 -14.22 -44.80 -32.66
N ALA A 594 -13.12 -45.16 -31.98
CA ALA A 594 -12.06 -46.01 -32.54
C ALA A 594 -11.88 -47.27 -31.66
N ALA A 595 -12.57 -48.35 -32.04
CA ALA A 595 -12.54 -49.66 -31.36
C ALA A 595 -11.65 -50.68 -32.11
N PRO A 596 -11.17 -51.76 -31.45
CA PRO A 596 -9.79 -52.24 -31.65
C PRO A 596 -9.64 -53.62 -32.31
N ALA A 597 -8.40 -53.99 -32.66
CA ALA A 597 -8.00 -55.38 -32.94
C ALA A 597 -6.53 -55.68 -32.54
N ALA A 598 -6.30 -56.96 -32.18
CA ALA A 598 -5.08 -57.59 -31.66
C ALA A 598 -3.91 -57.65 -32.71
N THR A 599 -2.72 -58.24 -32.48
CA THR A 599 -2.35 -59.39 -31.61
C THR A 599 -0.83 -59.52 -31.41
N GLU A 600 -0.43 -60.12 -30.28
CA GLU A 600 0.76 -60.99 -30.07
C GLU A 600 2.21 -60.48 -30.23
N ALA A 601 3.09 -61.14 -29.46
CA ALA A 601 4.52 -60.90 -29.25
C ALA A 601 5.35 -61.92 -30.13
N PRO A 602 6.68 -62.18 -29.96
CA PRO A 602 7.55 -61.85 -28.82
C PRO A 602 9.08 -61.58 -29.07
N ALA A 603 9.74 -61.26 -27.95
CA ALA A 603 11.07 -61.74 -27.51
C ALA A 603 12.40 -61.22 -28.10
N SER A 604 13.21 -60.70 -27.15
CA SER A 604 14.67 -60.94 -26.99
C SER A 604 15.67 -60.28 -27.96
N ALA A 605 16.95 -60.06 -27.61
CA ALA A 605 17.63 -59.80 -26.31
C ALA A 605 19.13 -59.46 -26.59
N THR A 606 19.86 -58.94 -25.59
CA THR A 606 21.30 -59.24 -25.37
C THR A 606 22.39 -58.62 -26.30
N SER A 607 22.85 -57.40 -25.94
CA SER A 607 24.25 -57.10 -25.52
C SER A 607 25.48 -57.04 -26.49
N VAL A 608 26.54 -56.38 -25.96
CA VAL A 608 28.01 -56.46 -26.26
C VAL A 608 28.57 -55.81 -27.53
N ALA A 609 28.96 -54.53 -27.38
CA ALA A 609 30.33 -54.00 -27.36
C ALA A 609 31.41 -54.30 -28.46
N THR A 610 32.12 -53.22 -28.81
CA THR A 610 33.59 -53.10 -29.05
C THR A 610 34.15 -53.18 -30.48
N ALA A 611 34.81 -52.06 -30.87
CA ALA A 611 35.96 -51.94 -31.79
C ALA A 611 35.76 -52.22 -33.30
N VAL A 612 36.58 -51.69 -34.22
CA VAL A 612 37.55 -50.57 -34.29
C VAL A 612 37.78 -50.34 -35.79
N GLN A 613 37.87 -49.09 -36.28
CA GLN A 613 38.81 -48.76 -37.36
C GLN A 613 39.12 -47.26 -37.43
N GLU A 614 40.31 -46.97 -37.94
CA GLU A 614 41.03 -45.70 -37.76
C GLU A 614 40.54 -44.57 -38.69
N ALA A 615 40.60 -43.33 -38.19
CA ALA A 615 40.56 -42.13 -39.00
C ALA A 615 41.49 -41.06 -38.41
N THR A 616 42.30 -40.43 -39.26
CA THR A 616 43.02 -39.16 -39.01
C THR A 616 43.34 -38.49 -40.35
N PRO A 617 43.54 -37.16 -40.42
CA PRO A 617 42.91 -36.14 -39.58
C PRO A 617 42.43 -34.91 -40.40
N GLU A 618 41.23 -34.38 -40.12
CA GLU A 618 40.88 -33.00 -40.48
C GLU A 618 39.80 -32.47 -39.51
N PRO A 619 39.91 -31.23 -38.97
CA PRO A 619 39.02 -30.75 -37.92
C PRO A 619 37.79 -30.03 -38.48
N THR A 620 36.64 -30.70 -38.48
CA THR A 620 35.35 -30.03 -38.72
C THR A 620 34.91 -29.27 -37.48
N ALA A 621 35.16 -27.97 -37.44
CA ALA A 621 34.62 -27.10 -36.40
C ALA A 621 33.13 -26.81 -36.67
N THR A 622 32.37 -26.80 -35.58
CA THR A 622 31.03 -26.24 -35.37
C THR A 622 30.60 -25.18 -36.38
N THR A 623 29.43 -25.34 -37.00
CA THR A 623 28.73 -24.23 -37.66
C THR A 623 28.31 -23.21 -36.60
N ALA A 624 29.11 -22.15 -36.45
CA ALA A 624 28.75 -21.00 -35.65
C ALA A 624 27.56 -20.25 -36.29
N ALA A 625 26.59 -19.84 -35.48
CA ALA A 625 25.69 -18.76 -35.87
C ALA A 625 26.48 -17.45 -35.94
N GLN A 626 26.11 -16.57 -36.87
CA GLN A 626 26.96 -15.46 -37.30
C GLN A 626 27.15 -14.38 -36.24
N GLU A 627 28.34 -13.78 -36.25
CA GLU A 627 28.74 -12.63 -35.43
C GLU A 627 27.83 -11.42 -35.69
N SER A 628 27.46 -10.71 -34.62
CA SER A 628 26.88 -9.37 -34.75
C SER A 628 27.96 -8.38 -35.16
N THR A 629 27.86 -7.84 -36.39
CA THR A 629 28.60 -6.64 -36.74
C THR A 629 28.11 -5.48 -35.88
N GLY A 630 28.99 -4.87 -35.08
CA GLY A 630 28.68 -3.83 -34.09
C GLY A 630 28.30 -2.47 -34.69
N ILE A 631 27.44 -2.46 -35.70
CA ILE A 631 26.90 -1.27 -36.37
C ILE A 631 25.56 -0.95 -35.70
N PRO A 632 25.41 0.18 -34.98
CA PRO A 632 24.16 0.51 -34.31
C PRO A 632 23.04 0.81 -35.32
N GLY A 633 21.83 0.35 -35.05
CA GLY A 633 20.65 0.73 -35.85
C GLY A 633 20.20 2.18 -35.59
N VAL A 634 19.34 2.72 -36.46
CA VAL A 634 18.74 4.05 -36.27
C VAL A 634 17.60 3.95 -35.26
N PRO A 635 17.68 4.62 -34.08
CA PRO A 635 16.76 4.42 -32.96
C PRO A 635 15.47 5.27 -33.03
N HIS A 636 15.21 5.92 -34.17
CA HIS A 636 14.05 6.79 -34.37
C HIS A 636 13.42 6.58 -35.75
N PRO A 637 12.13 6.91 -35.94
CA PRO A 637 11.51 6.92 -37.27
C PRO A 637 12.23 7.87 -38.24
N LEU A 638 12.18 7.55 -39.53
CA LEU A 638 12.75 8.36 -40.61
C LEU A 638 11.72 9.22 -41.36
N GLU A 639 10.43 9.08 -41.07
CA GLU A 639 9.38 9.90 -41.68
C GLU A 639 9.62 11.39 -41.38
N GLY A 640 9.89 12.18 -42.42
CA GLY A 640 10.27 13.59 -42.33
C GLY A 640 11.66 13.87 -41.76
N ARG A 641 12.50 12.84 -41.53
CA ARG A 641 13.84 12.93 -40.93
C ARG A 641 14.86 12.02 -41.64
N ASP A 642 14.68 11.82 -42.94
CA ASP A 642 15.50 10.98 -43.81
C ASP A 642 16.84 11.61 -44.21
N ASP A 643 16.98 12.94 -44.17
CA ASP A 643 18.26 13.62 -44.35
C ASP A 643 19.15 13.59 -43.08
N CYS A 644 19.74 12.43 -42.81
CA CYS A 644 20.62 12.19 -41.65
C CYS A 644 21.74 13.24 -41.48
N VAL A 645 22.32 13.76 -42.57
CA VAL A 645 23.47 14.68 -42.51
C VAL A 645 23.08 16.05 -41.93
N LEU A 646 21.79 16.44 -41.98
CA LEU A 646 21.31 17.67 -41.33
C LEU A 646 21.50 17.63 -39.80
N CYS A 647 21.30 16.47 -39.17
CA CYS A 647 21.41 16.28 -37.72
C CYS A 647 22.74 15.63 -37.28
N HIS A 648 23.39 14.88 -38.16
CA HIS A 648 24.62 14.11 -37.86
C HIS A 648 25.86 14.54 -38.65
N GLY A 649 25.79 15.56 -39.52
CA GLY A 649 26.96 16.11 -40.21
C GLY A 649 28.01 16.70 -39.25
N GLU A 650 29.12 17.19 -39.80
CA GLU A 650 30.25 17.73 -39.01
C GLU A 650 29.86 18.88 -38.05
N ASN A 651 28.77 19.59 -38.33
CA ASN A 651 28.20 20.66 -37.49
C ASN A 651 26.76 20.33 -37.01
N GLY A 652 26.34 19.07 -37.07
CA GLY A 652 25.01 18.61 -36.65
C GLY A 652 24.86 18.49 -35.13
N VAL A 653 23.62 18.29 -34.66
CA VAL A 653 23.26 18.13 -33.23
C VAL A 653 24.03 16.98 -32.56
N LYS A 654 24.30 15.89 -33.28
CA LYS A 654 25.11 14.77 -32.79
C LYS A 654 26.02 14.27 -33.93
N PRO A 655 27.19 14.88 -34.16
CA PRO A 655 28.03 14.57 -35.31
C PRO A 655 28.40 13.09 -35.38
N PHE A 656 28.45 12.54 -36.60
CA PHE A 656 28.96 11.19 -36.84
C PHE A 656 30.46 11.10 -36.47
N PRO A 657 31.00 9.89 -36.26
CA PRO A 657 32.44 9.69 -36.08
C PRO A 657 33.24 10.23 -37.28
N ALA A 658 34.45 10.76 -37.04
CA ALA A 658 35.20 11.52 -38.05
C ALA A 658 35.58 10.72 -39.33
N ASP A 659 35.58 9.39 -39.28
CA ASP A 659 35.75 8.48 -40.42
C ASP A 659 34.48 8.30 -41.28
N HIS A 660 33.39 8.98 -40.91
CA HIS A 660 32.13 9.08 -41.67
C HIS A 660 31.98 10.42 -42.41
N THR A 661 32.96 11.31 -42.29
CA THR A 661 33.05 12.58 -43.03
C THR A 661 32.87 12.38 -44.54
N GLY A 662 31.94 13.12 -45.13
CA GLY A 662 31.64 13.09 -46.56
C GLY A 662 30.68 11.99 -47.03
N ARG A 663 30.09 11.20 -46.14
CA ARG A 663 29.00 10.26 -46.49
C ARG A 663 27.67 11.00 -46.62
N THR A 664 26.80 10.52 -47.52
CA THR A 664 25.42 11.04 -47.69
C THR A 664 24.44 10.24 -46.84
N SER A 665 23.25 10.79 -46.61
CA SER A 665 22.17 10.16 -45.84
C SER A 665 21.78 8.77 -46.38
N ASP A 666 21.71 8.62 -47.72
CA ASP A 666 21.51 7.32 -48.39
C ASP A 666 22.63 6.30 -48.11
N MET A 667 23.87 6.74 -47.89
CA MET A 667 24.99 5.85 -47.53
C MET A 667 24.93 5.43 -46.06
N CYS A 668 24.39 6.27 -45.18
CA CYS A 668 24.19 5.92 -43.78
C CYS A 668 23.16 4.79 -43.64
N LEU A 669 22.02 4.89 -44.35
CA LEU A 669 20.93 3.92 -44.30
C LEU A 669 21.26 2.54 -44.93
N GLN A 670 22.36 2.43 -45.68
CA GLN A 670 22.87 1.15 -46.18
C GLN A 670 23.54 0.28 -45.09
N CYS A 671 23.92 0.88 -43.96
CA CYS A 671 24.56 0.18 -42.84
C CYS A 671 23.77 0.33 -41.53
N HIS A 672 23.24 1.52 -41.27
CA HIS A 672 22.40 1.82 -40.12
C HIS A 672 20.94 1.64 -40.52
N LEU A 673 20.43 0.42 -40.35
CA LEU A 673 19.02 0.12 -40.59
C LEU A 673 18.15 0.64 -39.42
N PRO A 674 16.90 1.10 -39.65
CA PRO A 674 15.97 1.39 -38.57
C PRO A 674 15.74 0.17 -37.69
N VAL A 675 15.88 0.32 -36.37
CA VAL A 675 15.46 -0.74 -35.45
C VAL A 675 13.94 -0.76 -35.36
N ALA A 676 13.35 -1.95 -35.51
CA ALA A 676 11.93 -2.13 -35.31
C ALA A 676 11.58 -1.86 -33.84
N SER A 677 10.51 -1.09 -33.61
CA SER A 677 10.06 -0.65 -32.29
C SER A 677 9.55 -1.82 -31.44
N GLY A 678 10.46 -2.56 -30.78
CA GLY A 678 10.06 -3.72 -30.00
C GLY A 678 11.16 -4.61 -29.39
N ASP A 679 12.45 -4.27 -29.50
CA ASP A 679 13.52 -5.14 -28.99
C ASP A 679 14.59 -4.34 -28.21
N THR A 680 14.63 -4.52 -26.89
CA THR A 680 15.69 -4.03 -25.99
C THR A 680 16.03 -5.11 -24.96
N SER A 681 16.62 -6.21 -25.44
CA SER A 681 17.31 -7.15 -24.56
C SER A 681 18.63 -6.55 -24.03
N SER A 682 18.97 -6.90 -22.79
CA SER A 682 19.92 -6.17 -21.95
C SER A 682 21.39 -6.58 -22.13
N GLY A 683 22.29 -5.60 -21.96
CA GLY A 683 23.74 -5.78 -21.89
C GLY A 683 24.36 -4.84 -20.86
N ASP A 684 24.55 -5.33 -19.63
CA ASP A 684 25.04 -4.57 -18.49
C ASP A 684 26.57 -4.38 -18.54
N THR A 685 27.05 -3.12 -18.45
CA THR A 685 28.42 -2.81 -18.01
C THR A 685 28.47 -1.47 -17.27
N SER A 686 29.21 -1.46 -16.17
CA SER A 686 29.35 -0.34 -15.25
C SER A 686 30.40 0.69 -15.70
N SER A 687 29.96 1.88 -16.07
CA SER A 687 30.76 3.11 -16.00
C SER A 687 29.84 4.31 -16.13
N GLY A 688 29.97 5.29 -15.23
CA GLY A 688 29.13 6.49 -15.25
C GLY A 688 29.53 7.46 -16.37
N ASP A 689 28.54 7.92 -17.12
CA ASP A 689 28.51 9.20 -17.84
C ASP A 689 27.04 9.55 -18.12
N ASP A 690 26.70 10.84 -18.13
CA ASP A 690 25.32 11.33 -18.27
C ASP A 690 24.78 11.08 -19.70
N GLY A 691 23.98 10.02 -19.86
CA GLY A 691 23.41 9.59 -21.13
C GLY A 691 21.89 9.54 -21.12
N ALA A 692 21.22 10.68 -21.34
CA ALA A 692 19.76 10.70 -21.47
C ALA A 692 19.29 9.88 -22.68
N ALA A 693 18.40 8.91 -22.44
CA ALA A 693 17.65 8.26 -23.51
C ALA A 693 16.76 9.31 -24.19
N ALA A 694 16.95 9.53 -25.49
CA ALA A 694 16.28 10.60 -26.21
C ALA A 694 14.80 10.28 -26.45
N ALA A 695 13.93 10.80 -25.59
CA ALA A 695 12.50 10.87 -25.86
C ALA A 695 12.22 11.75 -27.10
N SER A 696 11.19 11.39 -27.86
CA SER A 696 10.68 12.22 -28.96
C SER A 696 10.35 13.62 -28.47
N ALA A 697 10.71 14.65 -29.26
CA ALA A 697 10.33 16.02 -28.94
C ALA A 697 8.80 16.14 -28.84
N PRO A 698 8.24 16.70 -27.75
CA PRO A 698 6.80 16.78 -27.55
C PRO A 698 6.14 17.75 -28.54
N GLU A 699 4.87 17.55 -28.82
CA GLU A 699 4.06 18.48 -29.62
C GLU A 699 3.88 19.84 -28.92
N ILE A 700 3.63 20.89 -29.70
CA ILE A 700 3.41 22.24 -29.18
C ILE A 700 2.02 22.27 -28.50
N PRO A 701 1.94 22.51 -27.18
CA PRO A 701 0.70 22.33 -26.41
C PRO A 701 -0.23 23.55 -26.47
N HIS A 702 -0.09 24.40 -27.48
CA HIS A 702 -0.88 25.61 -27.67
C HIS A 702 -0.92 26.01 -29.15
N ASP A 703 -1.98 26.71 -29.54
CA ASP A 703 -2.08 27.29 -30.89
C ASP A 703 -0.93 28.27 -31.16
N ILE A 704 -0.43 28.25 -32.40
CA ILE A 704 0.63 29.11 -32.92
C ILE A 704 0.24 29.79 -34.25
N THR A 705 -1.05 29.72 -34.64
CA THR A 705 -1.56 30.31 -35.89
C THR A 705 -1.23 31.79 -35.98
N GLY A 706 -0.42 32.17 -36.97
CA GLY A 706 0.09 33.53 -37.19
C GLY A 706 1.32 33.92 -36.36
N GLN A 707 1.89 33.01 -35.56
CA GLN A 707 3.11 33.19 -34.75
C GLN A 707 4.13 32.05 -34.92
N GLU A 708 4.01 31.26 -36.00
CA GLU A 708 4.72 30.00 -36.18
C GLU A 708 6.24 30.16 -36.04
N ASN A 709 6.79 31.21 -36.66
CA ASN A 709 8.22 31.55 -36.59
C ASN A 709 8.57 32.58 -35.49
N GLN A 710 7.86 32.59 -34.36
CA GLN A 710 8.06 33.57 -33.28
C GLN A 710 8.28 32.98 -31.87
N CYS A 711 8.52 31.66 -31.73
CA CYS A 711 8.68 30.95 -30.45
C CYS A 711 9.59 31.67 -29.43
N LEU A 712 10.77 32.13 -29.85
CA LEU A 712 11.78 32.82 -29.04
C LEU A 712 11.32 34.18 -28.47
N THR A 713 10.20 34.72 -28.93
CA THR A 713 9.57 35.93 -28.37
C THR A 713 8.95 35.64 -26.99
N CYS A 714 8.47 34.40 -26.80
CA CYS A 714 7.79 33.94 -25.59
C CYS A 714 8.64 32.93 -24.79
N HIS A 715 9.52 32.20 -25.46
CA HIS A 715 10.41 31.20 -24.88
C HIS A 715 11.86 31.65 -25.05
N TYR A 716 12.38 32.35 -24.05
CA TYR A 716 13.78 32.78 -24.00
C TYR A 716 14.31 32.69 -22.57
N THR A 717 15.62 32.76 -22.39
CA THR A 717 16.29 32.72 -21.08
C THR A 717 15.78 33.86 -20.18
N GLY A 718 14.89 33.52 -19.24
CA GLY A 718 14.23 34.48 -18.33
C GLY A 718 12.74 34.78 -18.61
N SER A 719 12.11 34.13 -19.60
CA SER A 719 10.65 34.19 -19.76
C SER A 719 9.91 33.32 -18.73
N VAL A 720 8.57 33.42 -18.66
CA VAL A 720 7.73 32.68 -17.69
C VAL A 720 7.76 31.16 -17.91
N LYS A 721 8.01 30.72 -19.15
CA LYS A 721 8.30 29.33 -19.51
C LYS A 721 9.50 29.34 -20.46
N PRO A 722 10.75 29.40 -19.95
CA PRO A 722 11.94 29.43 -20.79
C PRO A 722 12.14 28.09 -21.49
N PHE A 723 12.86 28.07 -22.61
CA PHE A 723 13.31 26.80 -23.20
C PHE A 723 14.30 26.08 -22.26
N PRO A 724 14.44 24.74 -22.35
CA PRO A 724 15.47 24.00 -21.62
C PRO A 724 16.87 24.45 -22.02
N SER A 725 17.83 24.43 -21.11
CA SER A 725 19.19 25.00 -21.33
C SER A 725 19.96 24.42 -22.51
N ASN A 726 19.66 23.18 -22.94
CA ASN A 726 20.24 22.57 -24.14
C ASN A 726 19.65 23.08 -25.48
N HIS A 727 18.67 23.99 -25.44
CA HIS A 727 18.12 24.68 -26.62
C HIS A 727 18.68 26.12 -26.77
N GLU A 728 19.65 26.52 -25.94
CA GLU A 728 20.27 27.84 -26.01
C GLU A 728 21.03 28.01 -27.34
N GLY A 729 20.59 28.98 -28.15
CA GLY A 729 21.11 29.26 -29.49
C GLY A 729 20.31 28.67 -30.66
N TYR A 730 19.23 27.93 -30.40
CA TYR A 730 18.34 27.43 -31.46
C TYR A 730 17.55 28.57 -32.12
N SER A 731 17.19 28.41 -33.40
CA SER A 731 16.32 29.35 -34.13
C SER A 731 14.84 28.93 -34.06
N ASN A 732 13.91 29.87 -34.32
CA ASN A 732 12.47 29.54 -34.41
C ASN A 732 12.18 28.43 -35.43
N GLU A 733 12.91 28.42 -36.55
CA GLU A 733 12.78 27.39 -37.59
C GLU A 733 13.28 26.01 -37.09
N MET A 734 14.32 25.97 -36.25
CA MET A 734 14.77 24.72 -35.60
C MET A 734 13.72 24.21 -34.61
N CYS A 735 13.05 25.09 -33.85
CA CYS A 735 11.98 24.69 -32.94
C CYS A 735 10.85 23.95 -33.68
N LEU A 736 10.37 24.50 -34.81
CA LEU A 736 9.34 23.86 -35.64
C LEU A 736 9.80 22.57 -36.34
N SER A 737 11.11 22.35 -36.51
CA SER A 737 11.63 21.08 -37.05
C SER A 737 11.53 19.92 -36.06
N CYS A 738 11.49 20.22 -34.76
CA CYS A 738 11.43 19.23 -33.69
C CYS A 738 10.04 19.11 -33.07
N HIS A 739 9.37 20.25 -32.83
CA HIS A 739 8.04 20.32 -32.23
C HIS A 739 7.00 20.64 -33.31
N GLN A 740 6.09 19.70 -33.58
CA GLN A 740 4.94 19.94 -34.45
C GLN A 740 3.76 20.51 -33.63
N PRO A 741 2.86 21.30 -34.23
CA PRO A 741 1.58 21.62 -33.60
C PRO A 741 0.83 20.32 -33.30
N GLY A 742 0.20 20.22 -32.12
CA GLY A 742 -0.74 19.12 -31.86
C GLY A 742 -1.93 19.17 -32.83
N SER A 743 -2.38 18.00 -33.27
CA SER A 743 -3.42 17.81 -34.31
C SER A 743 -4.84 18.12 -33.84
#